data_AF-A0A0G4IZK8-F1
#
_entry.id   AF-A0A0G4IZK8-F1
#
_cell.length_a   1.000
_cell.length_b   1.000
_cell.length_c   1.000
_cell.angle_alpha   90.00
_cell.angle_beta   90.00
_cell.angle_gamma   90.00
#
_symmetry.space_group_name_H-M   'P 1'
#
loop_
_entity.id
_entity.type
_entity.pdbx_description
1 polymer ?
#
loop_
_entity_poly.entity_id
_entity_poly.type
_entity_poly.pdbx_seq_one_letter_code
_entity_poly.pdbx_strand_id
1 'polypeptide(L)'
;MEDAEADAVDGRYLRTFTLAQIEERVMSRKHVPGYREMLMECAVDKTDDGVVFNIQHPSWVKLISLVREAEQSGSDAARRSRSFRMEASTGTGSSGSESARSRVRSLSQSSLETSSGMRRHQSPFSLEDELRKPVPNANVIRERCSAASITTANRADVWQALLNAKLPNEGSDVQLPECDFDLYNQRVIRMDIQRTRPDVDFFRNDSAVGDALEMMLTLFCKRHLINYKQGLNYIAAPFLFVFGTSRAHDAYSCMSAFIRRFCPNTFTDDQFGGLQCIFRMFRAILLANFLDDNDMSPELYASPWFMTVFANRLPFSVLLYVWDCLMFHHEPLILYFLAAALLISNSDSIRSQSVVVLPEKLTQLSVVSVANVDELFATANNLLSSTPVSFVTYFRSVVSRNVTVDSALYQRIAALECISIAAEEVIGHCYPALNAPPQSPRVAQASPRSALQFFIIDCRPLNHYNSGHLPHAYHLDPTLYMEPEKLARRVESLSSMVGCHFVFLLDSHDSRSRQQFMGLQLFFVQKGFKYVSSCEGGFAACHDLVIHSSADIDLADHNPARCLDCMNTSVPSTDSPIQFKRGFFSSVRSKMSLARVGSPQNRLESPRASVLSSGISDLSIDNRTPNPAYMVPAYGSDYLPQRCAVLDESVEAQMLFCGIRDTNVTPVQYTSCAQRLLSLLVAKAVSDFPIRESATTSANGFPFSARRFERAIVAVGTSSAGRHALEHSLSIFSLCGRISAGVVSFKEEYVKQADGVLKAVNVPVYGDIPDGSRSGLCNILVFIAMVESEAVICDVVNALAQRGFGESCITIVSIIAVRAVLWRLAAAFPELRFIAGAIDRTTKGKVDPGMNPFDKFYCVP
;
A
#
# COMPACT_ATOMS: atom_id res chain seq x y z
N MET A 1 -33.96 -6.55 -6.52
CA MET A 1 -33.54 -6.43 -7.94
C MET A 1 -34.41 -7.31 -8.85
N GLU A 2 -35.22 -8.19 -8.27
CA GLU A 2 -35.92 -9.30 -8.93
C GLU A 2 -36.99 -8.86 -9.93
N ASP A 3 -37.71 -7.75 -9.71
CA ASP A 3 -38.84 -7.33 -10.54
C ASP A 3 -38.46 -6.35 -11.68
N ALA A 4 -37.57 -6.73 -12.60
CA ALA A 4 -37.39 -5.99 -13.86
C ALA A 4 -36.51 -6.66 -14.93
N GLU A 5 -37.07 -6.76 -16.13
CA GLU A 5 -36.35 -6.82 -17.40
C GLU A 5 -35.60 -5.49 -17.66
N ALA A 6 -34.59 -5.51 -18.53
CA ALA A 6 -33.81 -4.33 -18.91
C ALA A 6 -33.37 -4.42 -20.38
N ASP A 7 -33.81 -3.46 -21.20
CA ASP A 7 -33.51 -3.44 -22.63
C ASP A 7 -32.07 -3.00 -22.93
N ALA A 8 -31.32 -3.88 -23.61
CA ALA A 8 -29.96 -3.60 -24.04
C ALA A 8 -29.94 -2.96 -25.44
N VAL A 9 -29.85 -1.62 -25.50
CA VAL A 9 -29.73 -0.85 -26.74
C VAL A 9 -28.34 -0.19 -26.81
N ASP A 10 -27.67 -0.31 -27.96
CA ASP A 10 -26.32 0.23 -28.24
C ASP A 10 -25.25 -0.05 -27.16
N GLY A 11 -25.35 -1.22 -26.51
CA GLY A 11 -24.38 -1.67 -25.49
C GLY A 11 -24.38 -0.86 -24.19
N ARG A 12 -25.38 0.02 -24.00
CA ARG A 12 -25.60 0.75 -22.75
C ARG A 12 -26.76 0.10 -22.01
N TYR A 13 -26.56 -0.29 -20.76
CA TYR A 13 -27.67 -0.75 -19.93
C TYR A 13 -28.46 0.48 -19.48
N LEU A 14 -29.57 0.75 -20.17
CA LEU A 14 -30.47 1.86 -19.90
C LEU A 14 -31.71 1.35 -19.14
N ARG A 15 -32.29 2.19 -18.29
CA ARG A 15 -33.50 1.85 -17.54
C ARG A 15 -34.35 3.07 -17.24
N THR A 16 -35.62 3.02 -17.63
CA THR A 16 -36.63 4.05 -17.34
C THR A 16 -37.18 3.87 -15.93
N PHE A 17 -37.39 4.97 -15.21
CA PHE A 17 -38.20 5.03 -13.99
C PHE A 17 -39.20 6.17 -14.07
N THR A 18 -40.43 5.95 -13.58
CA THR A 18 -41.45 7.00 -13.55
C THR A 18 -41.09 8.08 -12.51
N LEU A 19 -41.62 9.29 -12.65
CA LEU A 19 -41.32 10.39 -11.70
C LEU A 19 -41.65 9.99 -10.24
N ALA A 20 -42.78 9.32 -10.01
CA ALA A 20 -43.14 8.81 -8.68
C ALA A 20 -42.14 7.77 -8.14
N GLN A 21 -41.66 6.85 -9.00
CA GLN A 21 -40.63 5.86 -8.63
C GLN A 21 -39.27 6.49 -8.30
N ILE A 22 -38.94 7.64 -8.90
CA ILE A 22 -37.73 8.41 -8.61
C ILE A 22 -37.90 9.15 -7.27
N GLU A 23 -39.03 9.83 -7.06
CA GLU A 23 -39.33 10.54 -5.82
C GLU A 23 -39.38 9.60 -4.60
N GLU A 24 -40.00 8.42 -4.72
CA GLU A 24 -40.01 7.38 -3.68
C GLU A 24 -38.58 6.94 -3.30
N ARG A 25 -37.72 6.70 -4.29
CA ARG A 25 -36.31 6.29 -4.08
C ARG A 25 -35.50 7.41 -3.41
N VAL A 26 -35.71 8.66 -3.82
CA VAL A 26 -35.06 9.83 -3.20
C VAL A 26 -35.58 10.06 -1.78
N MET A 27 -36.88 9.92 -1.54
CA MET A 27 -37.50 10.09 -0.21
C MET A 27 -37.05 9.02 0.79
N SER A 28 -37.02 7.75 0.39
CA SER A 28 -36.59 6.64 1.24
C SER A 28 -35.09 6.68 1.57
N ARG A 29 -34.25 7.24 0.68
CA ARG A 29 -32.78 7.27 0.80
C ARG A 29 -32.19 8.65 1.11
N LYS A 30 -32.97 9.60 1.64
CA LYS A 30 -32.50 10.92 2.13
C LYS A 30 -31.35 10.87 3.15
N HIS A 31 -31.11 9.72 3.78
CA HIS A 31 -30.03 9.50 4.73
C HIS A 31 -28.67 9.22 4.05
N VAL A 32 -28.64 8.94 2.74
CA VAL A 32 -27.40 8.77 1.96
C VAL A 32 -26.98 10.16 1.41
N PRO A 33 -25.80 10.69 1.77
CA PRO A 33 -25.35 12.00 1.31
C PRO A 33 -25.23 12.07 -0.23
N GLY A 34 -25.77 13.13 -0.84
CA GLY A 34 -25.72 13.35 -2.29
C GLY A 34 -26.54 12.36 -3.13
N TYR A 35 -27.44 11.56 -2.52
CA TYR A 35 -28.17 10.50 -3.22
C TYR A 35 -28.94 11.00 -4.45
N ARG A 36 -29.61 12.15 -4.33
CA ARG A 36 -30.43 12.72 -5.42
C ARG A 36 -29.55 13.24 -6.55
N GLU A 37 -28.43 13.85 -6.19
CA GLU A 37 -27.47 14.47 -7.10
C GLU A 37 -26.79 13.39 -7.95
N MET A 38 -26.19 12.38 -7.30
CA MET A 38 -25.59 11.22 -7.98
C MET A 38 -26.61 10.39 -8.78
N LEU A 39 -27.90 10.40 -8.40
CA LEU A 39 -28.94 9.70 -9.17
C LEU A 39 -29.23 10.45 -10.48
N MET A 40 -29.38 11.77 -10.40
CA MET A 40 -29.61 12.62 -11.58
C MET A 40 -28.39 12.72 -12.50
N GLU A 41 -27.16 12.58 -11.98
CA GLU A 41 -25.93 12.41 -12.79
C GLU A 41 -26.00 11.19 -13.73
N CYS A 42 -26.82 10.18 -13.40
CA CYS A 42 -26.98 8.97 -14.21
C CYS A 42 -28.11 9.08 -15.24
N ALA A 43 -28.90 10.17 -15.22
CA ALA A 43 -29.99 10.39 -16.18
C ALA A 43 -29.42 10.75 -17.55
N VAL A 44 -29.90 10.08 -18.60
CA VAL A 44 -29.45 10.24 -19.99
C VAL A 44 -30.52 10.89 -20.86
N ASP A 45 -31.80 10.58 -20.62
CA ASP A 45 -32.91 11.09 -21.43
C ASP A 45 -34.22 11.16 -20.60
N LYS A 46 -35.24 11.83 -21.12
CA LYS A 46 -36.57 11.94 -20.53
C LYS A 46 -37.65 11.60 -21.55
N THR A 47 -38.40 10.54 -21.29
CA THR A 47 -39.56 10.10 -22.08
C THR A 47 -40.87 10.60 -21.46
N ASP A 48 -42.00 10.38 -22.14
CA ASP A 48 -43.32 10.67 -21.57
C ASP A 48 -43.63 9.78 -20.34
N ASP A 49 -43.11 8.55 -20.31
CA ASP A 49 -43.26 7.61 -19.19
C ASP A 49 -42.35 7.90 -17.98
N GLY A 50 -41.27 8.69 -18.14
CA GLY A 50 -40.34 8.95 -17.04
C GLY A 50 -38.97 9.49 -17.43
N VAL A 51 -37.94 9.07 -16.68
CA VAL A 51 -36.53 9.44 -16.92
C VAL A 51 -35.73 8.16 -17.14
N VAL A 52 -34.89 8.17 -18.17
CA VAL A 52 -34.02 7.05 -18.56
C VAL A 52 -32.65 7.24 -17.91
N PHE A 53 -32.17 6.24 -17.17
CA PHE A 53 -30.88 6.25 -16.49
C PHE A 53 -29.93 5.20 -17.06
N ASN A 54 -28.65 5.53 -17.16
CA ASN A 54 -27.59 4.57 -17.46
C ASN A 54 -27.13 3.89 -16.18
N ILE A 55 -27.45 2.59 -16.02
CA ILE A 55 -27.14 1.84 -14.80
C ILE A 55 -25.68 1.36 -14.72
N GLN A 56 -24.88 1.61 -15.76
CA GLN A 56 -23.42 1.45 -15.76
C GLN A 56 -22.67 2.77 -15.50
N HIS A 57 -23.37 3.90 -15.33
CA HIS A 57 -22.71 5.17 -15.01
C HIS A 57 -21.95 5.06 -13.68
N PRO A 58 -20.72 5.60 -13.53
CA PRO A 58 -19.93 5.43 -12.30
C PRO A 58 -20.65 5.89 -11.02
N SER A 59 -21.46 6.95 -11.10
CA SER A 59 -22.28 7.42 -9.98
C SER A 59 -23.40 6.42 -9.61
N TRP A 60 -23.89 5.59 -10.54
CA TRP A 60 -24.88 4.54 -10.27
C TRP A 60 -24.25 3.38 -9.49
N VAL A 61 -23.04 2.97 -9.88
CA VAL A 61 -22.27 1.94 -9.15
C VAL A 61 -21.93 2.42 -7.74
N LYS A 62 -21.50 3.68 -7.61
CA LYS A 62 -21.21 4.35 -6.32
C LYS A 62 -22.46 4.51 -5.45
N LEU A 63 -23.63 4.78 -6.04
CA LEU A 63 -24.91 4.77 -5.32
C LEU A 63 -25.22 3.39 -4.74
N ILE A 64 -24.98 2.31 -5.50
CA ILE A 64 -25.23 0.94 -5.03
C ILE A 64 -24.32 0.59 -3.84
N SER A 65 -23.04 1.01 -3.82
CA SER A 65 -22.18 0.78 -2.66
C SER A 65 -22.62 1.59 -1.44
N LEU A 66 -22.85 2.90 -1.59
CA LEU A 66 -23.27 3.78 -0.50
C LEU A 66 -24.62 3.38 0.12
N VAL A 67 -25.57 2.88 -0.68
CA VAL A 67 -26.84 2.35 -0.18
C VAL A 67 -26.63 1.05 0.61
N ARG A 68 -25.77 0.13 0.12
CA ARG A 68 -25.44 -1.11 0.84
C ARG A 68 -24.71 -0.82 2.17
N GLU A 69 -23.83 0.17 2.21
CA GLU A 69 -23.14 0.62 3.43
C GLU A 69 -24.10 1.23 4.46
N ALA A 70 -25.08 2.03 4.00
CA ALA A 70 -26.15 2.57 4.84
C ALA A 70 -27.08 1.47 5.39
N GLU A 71 -27.47 0.51 4.55
CA GLU A 71 -28.32 -0.62 4.95
C GLU A 71 -27.59 -1.56 5.93
N GLN A 72 -26.30 -1.84 5.72
CA GLN A 72 -25.47 -2.63 6.63
C GLN A 72 -25.27 -1.94 7.99
N SER A 73 -24.89 -0.66 8.00
CA SER A 73 -24.70 0.10 9.25
C SER A 73 -26.01 0.28 10.04
N GLY A 74 -27.15 0.42 9.36
CA GLY A 74 -28.47 0.35 9.98
C GLY A 74 -28.76 -1.03 10.61
N SER A 75 -28.36 -2.12 9.94
CA SER A 75 -28.54 -3.48 10.47
C SER A 75 -27.69 -3.75 11.71
N ASP A 76 -26.46 -3.24 11.77
CA ASP A 76 -25.59 -3.37 12.96
C ASP A 76 -26.05 -2.46 14.11
N ALA A 77 -26.64 -1.29 13.84
CA ALA A 77 -27.31 -0.48 14.86
C ALA A 77 -28.52 -1.23 15.47
N ALA A 78 -29.32 -1.90 14.64
CA ALA A 78 -30.43 -2.76 15.09
C ALA A 78 -29.93 -4.00 15.87
N ARG A 79 -28.78 -4.56 15.49
CA ARG A 79 -28.15 -5.72 16.16
C ARG A 79 -27.58 -5.34 17.53
N ARG A 80 -26.86 -4.21 17.62
CA ARG A 80 -26.35 -3.65 18.88
C ARG A 80 -27.47 -3.29 19.85
N SER A 81 -28.53 -2.63 19.36
CA SER A 81 -29.69 -2.28 20.20
C SER A 81 -30.54 -3.48 20.63
N ARG A 82 -30.55 -4.60 19.89
CA ARG A 82 -31.09 -5.88 20.38
C ARG A 82 -30.22 -6.51 21.48
N SER A 83 -28.88 -6.48 21.35
CA SER A 83 -27.97 -6.95 22.39
C SER A 83 -28.18 -6.19 23.71
N PHE A 84 -28.13 -4.86 23.65
CA PHE A 84 -28.27 -3.98 24.81
C PHE A 84 -29.61 -4.12 25.54
N ARG A 85 -30.67 -4.58 24.84
CA ARG A 85 -32.01 -4.77 25.41
C ARG A 85 -32.22 -6.14 26.06
N MET A 86 -31.30 -7.09 25.90
CA MET A 86 -31.29 -8.36 26.66
C MET A 86 -30.44 -8.28 27.94
N GLU A 87 -29.38 -7.45 27.95
CA GLU A 87 -28.50 -7.32 29.12
C GLU A 87 -29.04 -6.33 30.17
N ALA A 88 -29.98 -5.45 29.80
CA ALA A 88 -30.56 -4.43 30.67
C ALA A 88 -31.77 -4.88 31.53
N SER A 89 -32.10 -6.19 31.60
CA SER A 89 -33.35 -6.67 32.23
C SER A 89 -33.19 -7.77 33.29
N THR A 90 -32.09 -7.78 34.06
CA THR A 90 -31.93 -8.64 35.26
C THR A 90 -31.20 -7.91 36.41
N GLY A 91 -31.93 -7.17 37.25
CA GLY A 91 -31.36 -6.61 38.48
C GLY A 91 -32.25 -5.60 39.22
N THR A 92 -32.60 -5.91 40.47
CA THR A 92 -33.40 -5.11 41.42
C THR A 92 -34.88 -4.84 41.02
N GLY A 93 -35.85 -4.83 41.94
CA GLY A 93 -35.79 -5.30 43.33
C GLY A 93 -36.99 -4.87 44.19
N SER A 94 -37.72 -5.85 44.76
CA SER A 94 -38.86 -5.67 45.69
C SER A 94 -40.14 -5.06 45.06
N SER A 95 -41.35 -5.19 45.62
CA SER A 95 -41.79 -5.86 46.85
C SER A 95 -43.23 -6.40 46.71
N GLY A 96 -43.58 -7.52 47.36
CA GLY A 96 -44.96 -8.01 47.44
C GLY A 96 -45.10 -9.40 48.04
N SER A 97 -46.09 -9.58 48.92
CA SER A 97 -46.57 -10.87 49.47
C SER A 97 -47.27 -11.71 48.38
N GLU A 98 -47.49 -13.03 48.49
CA GLU A 98 -47.99 -13.77 49.67
C GLU A 98 -47.38 -15.17 49.89
N SER A 99 -47.79 -15.78 51.01
CA SER A 99 -47.36 -17.08 51.52
C SER A 99 -48.44 -18.13 51.28
N ALA A 100 -48.05 -19.39 50.98
CA ALA A 100 -48.23 -20.51 51.94
C ALA A 100 -48.20 -21.92 51.29
N ARG A 101 -47.64 -22.87 52.04
CA ARG A 101 -47.87 -24.35 51.99
C ARG A 101 -47.31 -25.13 50.79
N SER A 102 -46.90 -26.40 50.92
CA SER A 102 -46.48 -27.20 52.11
C SER A 102 -45.87 -28.56 51.67
N ARG A 103 -45.26 -29.30 52.62
CA ARG A 103 -44.74 -30.70 52.55
C ARG A 103 -43.44 -30.83 51.75
N VAL A 104 -42.24 -30.99 52.32
CA VAL A 104 -41.74 -31.47 53.65
C VAL A 104 -41.79 -33.00 53.85
N ARG A 105 -40.68 -33.69 53.52
CA ARG A 105 -39.92 -34.69 54.32
C ARG A 105 -38.86 -35.42 53.45
N SER A 106 -37.73 -35.94 53.95
CA SER A 106 -36.86 -35.56 55.10
C SER A 106 -35.66 -36.51 55.22
N LEU A 107 -34.45 -35.97 55.46
CA LEU A 107 -33.26 -36.67 56.00
C LEU A 107 -32.64 -37.76 55.07
N SER A 108 -31.38 -38.18 55.20
CA SER A 108 -30.42 -38.08 56.32
C SER A 108 -28.97 -37.84 55.86
N GLN A 109 -28.04 -37.67 56.82
CA GLN A 109 -26.59 -37.49 56.62
C GLN A 109 -25.79 -38.74 57.06
N SER A 110 -24.46 -38.69 56.87
CA SER A 110 -23.42 -39.69 57.20
C SER A 110 -23.29 -40.85 56.18
N SER A 111 -22.11 -41.38 55.86
CA SER A 111 -20.74 -41.14 56.39
C SER A 111 -19.70 -40.92 55.27
N LEU A 112 -18.47 -40.57 55.64
CA LEU A 112 -17.35 -40.43 54.70
C LEU A 112 -16.83 -41.80 54.25
N GLU A 113 -16.74 -42.03 52.94
CA GLU A 113 -15.72 -42.91 52.34
C GLU A 113 -15.16 -42.25 51.07
N THR A 114 -13.93 -42.63 50.68
CA THR A 114 -13.12 -41.89 49.70
C THR A 114 -13.57 -42.11 48.25
N SER A 115 -14.14 -41.07 47.62
CA SER A 115 -14.52 -41.10 46.21
C SER A 115 -13.31 -40.99 45.28
N SER A 116 -12.82 -42.14 44.81
CA SER A 116 -12.00 -42.21 43.60
C SER A 116 -12.78 -41.56 42.44
N GLY A 117 -12.21 -40.50 41.85
CA GLY A 117 -12.95 -39.64 40.93
C GLY A 117 -13.40 -40.36 39.67
N MET A 118 -14.71 -40.51 39.49
CA MET A 118 -15.32 -41.05 38.26
C MET A 118 -14.92 -40.19 37.04
N ARG A 119 -13.90 -40.63 36.30
CA ARG A 119 -13.63 -40.10 34.96
C ARG A 119 -14.84 -40.39 34.09
N ARG A 120 -15.52 -39.35 33.61
CA ARG A 120 -16.52 -39.49 32.54
C ARG A 120 -15.81 -40.09 31.33
N HIS A 121 -16.13 -41.34 31.00
CA HIS A 121 -15.81 -41.90 29.69
C HIS A 121 -16.54 -41.06 28.63
N GLN A 122 -15.79 -40.19 27.95
CA GLN A 122 -16.19 -39.73 26.63
C GLN A 122 -16.04 -40.91 25.67
N SER A 123 -17.03 -41.11 24.80
CA SER A 123 -16.89 -42.06 23.69
C SER A 123 -15.72 -41.64 22.79
N PRO A 124 -15.03 -42.59 22.12
CA PRO A 124 -14.06 -42.22 21.10
C PRO A 124 -14.74 -41.36 20.03
N PHE A 125 -13.99 -40.39 19.48
CA PHE A 125 -14.49 -39.54 18.40
C PHE A 125 -14.63 -40.36 17.10
N SER A 126 -15.73 -40.13 16.37
CA SER A 126 -16.06 -40.78 15.11
C SER A 126 -16.39 -39.69 14.09
N LEU A 127 -15.65 -39.65 12.97
CA LEU A 127 -15.89 -38.67 11.91
C LEU A 127 -17.24 -38.88 11.23
N GLU A 128 -17.65 -40.15 11.01
CA GLU A 128 -18.95 -40.44 10.42
C GLU A 128 -20.11 -39.93 11.29
N ASP A 129 -20.01 -40.07 12.61
CA ASP A 129 -21.06 -39.63 13.54
C ASP A 129 -21.04 -38.11 13.79
N GLU A 130 -19.94 -37.42 13.46
CA GLU A 130 -19.89 -35.96 13.35
C GLU A 130 -20.58 -35.48 12.06
N LEU A 131 -20.31 -36.15 10.93
CA LEU A 131 -20.89 -35.82 9.62
C LEU A 131 -22.40 -36.16 9.52
N ARG A 132 -22.87 -37.19 10.23
CA ARG A 132 -24.29 -37.57 10.35
C ARG A 132 -25.16 -36.51 11.07
N LYS A 133 -24.57 -35.48 11.69
CA LYS A 133 -25.33 -34.43 12.40
C LYS A 133 -25.99 -33.46 11.41
N PRO A 134 -27.17 -32.89 11.73
CA PRO A 134 -27.80 -31.85 10.91
C PRO A 134 -26.92 -30.61 10.64
N VAL A 135 -26.00 -30.32 11.56
CA VAL A 135 -24.90 -29.34 11.40
C VAL A 135 -23.63 -29.95 12.00
N PRO A 136 -22.73 -30.52 11.17
CA PRO A 136 -21.44 -31.04 11.62
C PRO A 136 -20.54 -29.91 12.14
N ASN A 137 -19.80 -30.13 13.23
CA ASN A 137 -18.97 -29.08 13.81
C ASN A 137 -17.58 -29.02 13.16
N ALA A 138 -17.39 -28.04 12.26
CA ALA A 138 -16.14 -27.79 11.55
C ALA A 138 -14.90 -27.66 12.46
N ASN A 139 -15.03 -27.08 13.66
CA ASN A 139 -13.91 -26.95 14.59
C ASN A 139 -13.54 -28.30 15.22
N VAL A 140 -14.54 -29.09 15.63
CA VAL A 140 -14.30 -30.45 16.16
C VAL A 140 -13.66 -31.35 15.10
N ILE A 141 -14.07 -31.24 13.84
CA ILE A 141 -13.43 -31.98 12.74
C ILE A 141 -11.95 -31.55 12.61
N ARG A 142 -11.65 -30.24 12.61
CA ARG A 142 -10.26 -29.72 12.55
C ARG A 142 -9.39 -30.12 13.74
N GLU A 143 -9.98 -30.22 14.94
CA GLU A 143 -9.28 -30.61 16.17
C GLU A 143 -9.05 -32.13 16.29
N ARG A 144 -9.82 -32.96 15.58
CA ARG A 144 -9.85 -34.43 15.78
C ARG A 144 -9.48 -35.27 14.56
N CYS A 145 -9.43 -34.67 13.38
CA CYS A 145 -9.06 -35.32 12.11
C CYS A 145 -7.87 -34.61 11.43
N SER A 146 -7.38 -35.21 10.35
CA SER A 146 -6.39 -34.60 9.45
C SER A 146 -6.76 -34.89 7.99
N ALA A 147 -5.98 -34.36 7.03
CA ALA A 147 -6.17 -34.69 5.61
C ALA A 147 -6.11 -36.21 5.34
N ALA A 148 -5.33 -36.96 6.11
CA ALA A 148 -5.28 -38.44 6.04
C ALA A 148 -6.57 -39.14 6.51
N SER A 149 -7.52 -38.42 7.13
CA SER A 149 -8.86 -38.93 7.47
C SER A 149 -9.86 -38.83 6.29
N ILE A 150 -9.47 -38.17 5.19
CA ILE A 150 -10.32 -38.01 4.01
C ILE A 150 -10.11 -39.17 3.04
N THR A 151 -11.22 -39.72 2.56
CA THR A 151 -11.31 -40.76 1.53
C THR A 151 -12.15 -40.24 0.36
N THR A 152 -12.08 -40.88 -0.80
CA THR A 152 -12.94 -40.53 -1.95
C THR A 152 -14.43 -40.58 -1.61
N ALA A 153 -14.84 -41.45 -0.69
CA ALA A 153 -16.24 -41.60 -0.30
C ALA A 153 -16.76 -40.50 0.66
N ASN A 154 -15.91 -39.91 1.51
CA ASN A 154 -16.33 -38.90 2.50
C ASN A 154 -15.90 -37.46 2.16
N ARG A 155 -15.06 -37.25 1.14
CA ARG A 155 -14.48 -35.92 0.84
C ARG A 155 -15.51 -34.82 0.62
N ALA A 156 -16.61 -35.11 -0.09
CA ALA A 156 -17.68 -34.13 -0.33
C ALA A 156 -18.25 -33.59 0.99
N ASP A 157 -18.66 -34.48 1.90
CA ASP A 157 -19.32 -34.10 3.14
C ASP A 157 -18.33 -33.48 4.14
N VAL A 158 -17.07 -33.93 4.15
CA VAL A 158 -16.00 -33.30 4.93
C VAL A 158 -15.69 -31.89 4.41
N TRP A 159 -15.61 -31.66 3.10
CA TRP A 159 -15.40 -30.33 2.52
C TRP A 159 -16.60 -29.41 2.82
N GLN A 160 -17.83 -29.90 2.66
CA GLN A 160 -19.05 -29.14 2.96
C GLN A 160 -19.11 -28.72 4.43
N ALA A 161 -18.74 -29.62 5.35
CA ALA A 161 -18.62 -29.33 6.78
C ALA A 161 -17.49 -28.34 7.08
N LEU A 162 -16.26 -28.57 6.59
CA LEU A 162 -15.09 -27.73 6.89
C LEU A 162 -15.21 -26.29 6.36
N LEU A 163 -15.97 -26.08 5.28
CA LEU A 163 -16.30 -24.76 4.72
C LEU A 163 -17.52 -24.09 5.37
N ASN A 164 -18.30 -24.83 6.17
CA ASN A 164 -19.64 -24.44 6.62
C ASN A 164 -20.54 -24.00 5.43
N ALA A 165 -20.50 -24.77 4.34
CA ALA A 165 -21.12 -24.42 3.07
C ALA A 165 -22.61 -24.77 3.02
N LYS A 166 -23.41 -24.08 3.83
CA LYS A 166 -24.88 -24.04 3.71
C LYS A 166 -25.33 -22.63 3.35
N LEU A 167 -26.10 -22.51 2.27
CA LEU A 167 -26.76 -21.25 1.89
C LEU A 167 -27.90 -20.95 2.89
N PRO A 168 -28.12 -19.69 3.29
CA PRO A 168 -29.28 -19.33 4.09
C PRO A 168 -30.59 -19.61 3.34
N ASN A 169 -31.54 -20.26 4.02
CA ASN A 169 -32.94 -20.47 3.59
C ASN A 169 -33.21 -21.35 2.36
N GLU A 170 -32.21 -21.86 1.64
CA GLU A 170 -32.42 -22.82 0.54
C GLU A 170 -32.44 -24.27 1.07
N GLY A 171 -33.40 -25.08 0.61
CA GLY A 171 -33.60 -26.47 1.05
C GLY A 171 -32.60 -27.45 0.44
N SER A 172 -32.45 -28.63 1.05
CA SER A 172 -31.47 -29.66 0.64
C SER A 172 -31.81 -30.42 -0.65
N ASP A 173 -32.72 -29.91 -1.45
CA ASP A 173 -33.25 -30.53 -2.69
C ASP A 173 -33.39 -29.48 -3.83
N VAL A 174 -32.74 -28.32 -3.66
CA VAL A 174 -32.73 -27.22 -4.62
C VAL A 174 -31.67 -27.49 -5.69
N GLN A 175 -32.11 -27.66 -6.94
CA GLN A 175 -31.22 -27.64 -8.10
C GLN A 175 -30.56 -26.26 -8.24
N LEU A 176 -29.43 -26.17 -8.95
CA LEU A 176 -28.83 -24.87 -9.26
C LEU A 176 -29.87 -23.98 -9.95
N PRO A 177 -30.11 -22.74 -9.47
CA PRO A 177 -31.04 -21.83 -10.10
C PRO A 177 -30.69 -21.65 -11.58
N GLU A 178 -31.65 -21.92 -12.46
CA GLU A 178 -31.50 -21.67 -13.89
C GLU A 178 -31.14 -20.19 -14.11
N CYS A 179 -30.10 -19.93 -14.90
CA CYS A 179 -29.71 -18.58 -15.25
C CYS A 179 -29.15 -18.55 -16.67
N ASP A 180 -29.48 -17.49 -17.40
CA ASP A 180 -29.13 -17.37 -18.82
C ASP A 180 -27.63 -17.30 -19.02
N PHE A 181 -27.15 -17.95 -20.08
CA PHE A 181 -25.73 -17.96 -20.47
C PHE A 181 -25.42 -16.74 -21.35
N ASP A 182 -25.57 -15.54 -20.75
CA ASP A 182 -25.64 -14.22 -21.38
C ASP A 182 -24.45 -13.29 -21.07
N LEU A 183 -23.47 -13.74 -20.27
CA LEU A 183 -22.33 -12.90 -19.88
C LEU A 183 -21.55 -12.42 -21.12
N TYR A 184 -21.05 -11.19 -21.09
CA TYR A 184 -20.34 -10.59 -22.24
C TYR A 184 -19.18 -11.45 -22.77
N ASN A 185 -18.57 -12.27 -21.91
CA ASN A 185 -17.50 -13.20 -22.22
C ASN A 185 -17.88 -14.69 -21.99
N GLN A 186 -19.15 -15.07 -22.06
CA GLN A 186 -19.64 -16.45 -21.94
C GLN A 186 -18.90 -17.43 -22.89
N ARG A 187 -18.51 -16.96 -24.08
CA ARG A 187 -17.70 -17.75 -25.03
C ARG A 187 -16.34 -18.18 -24.43
N VAL A 188 -15.76 -17.39 -23.53
CA VAL A 188 -14.51 -17.73 -22.83
C VAL A 188 -14.74 -18.85 -21.82
N ILE A 189 -15.88 -18.86 -21.11
CA ILE A 189 -16.28 -19.97 -20.22
C ILE A 189 -16.33 -21.28 -21.02
N ARG A 190 -17.02 -21.29 -22.17
CA ARG A 190 -17.13 -22.47 -23.05
C ARG A 190 -15.77 -22.99 -23.54
N MET A 191 -14.88 -22.08 -23.96
CA MET A 191 -13.52 -22.45 -24.39
C MET A 191 -12.64 -22.93 -23.24
N ASP A 192 -12.83 -22.42 -22.02
CA ASP A 192 -12.12 -22.87 -20.82
C ASP A 192 -12.58 -24.26 -20.36
N ILE A 193 -13.89 -24.53 -20.39
CA ILE A 193 -14.46 -25.85 -20.04
C ILE A 193 -13.86 -26.94 -20.94
N GLN A 194 -13.79 -26.72 -22.25
CA GLN A 194 -13.18 -27.66 -23.21
C GLN A 194 -11.71 -28.00 -22.93
N ARG A 195 -10.98 -27.16 -22.19
CA ARG A 195 -9.58 -27.38 -21.77
C ARG A 195 -9.42 -27.57 -20.25
N THR A 196 -10.50 -27.83 -19.52
CA THR A 196 -10.49 -28.02 -18.07
C THR A 196 -10.15 -29.47 -17.73
N ARG A 197 -8.98 -29.68 -17.11
CA ARG A 197 -8.46 -31.00 -16.66
C ARG A 197 -8.66 -32.16 -17.67
N PRO A 198 -8.23 -32.03 -18.94
CA PRO A 198 -8.31 -33.12 -19.93
C PRO A 198 -7.42 -34.32 -19.57
N ASP A 199 -6.60 -34.21 -18.53
CA ASP A 199 -5.84 -35.31 -17.90
C ASP A 199 -6.72 -36.28 -17.09
N VAL A 200 -7.94 -35.88 -16.70
CA VAL A 200 -8.85 -36.63 -15.83
C VAL A 200 -10.11 -37.05 -16.60
N ASP A 201 -10.43 -38.35 -16.60
CA ASP A 201 -11.54 -38.92 -17.39
C ASP A 201 -12.92 -38.31 -17.12
N PHE A 202 -13.19 -37.86 -15.90
CA PHE A 202 -14.45 -37.20 -15.52
C PHE A 202 -14.77 -35.95 -16.35
N PHE A 203 -13.76 -35.25 -16.90
CA PHE A 203 -13.96 -34.07 -17.75
C PHE A 203 -13.87 -34.39 -19.25
N ARG A 204 -13.75 -35.66 -19.64
CA ARG A 204 -13.63 -36.08 -21.05
C ARG A 204 -15.00 -36.42 -21.63
N ASN A 205 -15.48 -35.56 -22.52
CA ASN A 205 -16.65 -35.80 -23.40
C ASN A 205 -18.01 -36.03 -22.70
N ASP A 206 -18.12 -35.76 -21.40
CA ASP A 206 -19.40 -35.73 -20.68
C ASP A 206 -20.02 -34.32 -20.82
N SER A 207 -21.17 -34.23 -21.48
CA SER A 207 -21.87 -32.95 -21.68
C SER A 207 -22.45 -32.40 -20.37
N ALA A 208 -22.99 -33.25 -19.49
CA ALA A 208 -23.58 -32.83 -18.23
C ALA A 208 -22.53 -32.26 -17.25
N VAL A 209 -21.29 -32.75 -17.31
CA VAL A 209 -20.14 -32.13 -16.61
C VAL A 209 -19.81 -30.75 -17.21
N GLY A 210 -19.85 -30.61 -18.53
CA GLY A 210 -19.66 -29.32 -19.21
C GLY A 210 -20.75 -28.30 -18.86
N ASP A 211 -22.02 -28.69 -18.98
CA ASP A 211 -23.20 -27.87 -18.69
C ASP A 211 -23.23 -27.44 -17.21
N ALA A 212 -22.88 -28.34 -16.29
CA ALA A 212 -22.77 -28.03 -14.87
C ALA A 212 -21.62 -27.05 -14.57
N LEU A 213 -20.47 -27.16 -15.24
CA LEU A 213 -19.40 -26.15 -15.11
C LEU A 213 -19.84 -24.79 -15.68
N GLU A 214 -20.52 -24.75 -16.83
CA GLU A 214 -21.00 -23.49 -17.41
C GLU A 214 -22.00 -22.82 -16.46
N MET A 215 -22.98 -23.56 -15.95
CA MET A 215 -23.93 -23.06 -14.95
C MET A 215 -23.24 -22.58 -13.66
N MET A 216 -22.33 -23.37 -13.08
CA MET A 216 -21.61 -22.99 -11.85
C MET A 216 -20.80 -21.71 -12.02
N LEU A 217 -20.12 -21.55 -13.15
CA LEU A 217 -19.28 -20.38 -13.43
C LEU A 217 -20.11 -19.15 -13.76
N THR A 218 -21.16 -19.27 -14.56
CA THR A 218 -22.07 -18.17 -14.89
C THR A 218 -22.82 -17.68 -13.66
N LEU A 219 -23.37 -18.59 -12.85
CA LEU A 219 -24.06 -18.26 -11.61
C LEU A 219 -23.13 -17.58 -10.59
N PHE A 220 -21.85 -17.98 -10.53
CA PHE A 220 -20.86 -17.32 -9.68
C PHE A 220 -20.61 -15.88 -10.13
N CYS A 221 -20.38 -15.66 -11.42
CA CYS A 221 -20.14 -14.33 -11.98
C CYS A 221 -21.37 -13.41 -11.79
N LYS A 222 -22.58 -13.92 -12.06
CA LYS A 222 -23.86 -13.21 -11.82
C LYS A 222 -24.08 -12.88 -10.34
N ARG A 223 -24.00 -13.85 -9.42
CA ARG A 223 -24.24 -13.63 -7.98
C ARG A 223 -23.20 -12.70 -7.33
N HIS A 224 -21.97 -12.63 -7.84
CA HIS A 224 -20.92 -11.74 -7.32
C HIS A 224 -20.75 -10.42 -8.08
N LEU A 225 -21.50 -10.20 -9.17
CA LEU A 225 -21.40 -9.01 -10.04
C LEU A 225 -19.98 -8.80 -10.62
N ILE A 226 -19.35 -9.88 -11.10
CA ILE A 226 -18.01 -9.86 -11.70
C ILE A 226 -18.01 -10.40 -13.12
N ASN A 227 -17.03 -9.96 -13.91
CA ASN A 227 -16.68 -10.55 -15.19
C ASN A 227 -16.03 -11.93 -15.00
N TYR A 228 -16.28 -12.90 -15.90
CA TYR A 228 -15.57 -14.18 -15.83
C TYR A 228 -14.07 -13.99 -16.07
N LYS A 229 -13.25 -14.64 -15.25
CA LYS A 229 -11.78 -14.58 -15.30
C LYS A 229 -11.20 -15.99 -15.49
N GLN A 230 -10.39 -16.16 -16.53
CA GLN A 230 -9.68 -17.41 -16.82
C GLN A 230 -8.93 -17.90 -15.58
N GLY A 231 -9.15 -19.15 -15.18
CA GLY A 231 -8.68 -19.70 -13.92
C GLY A 231 -9.80 -20.13 -12.98
N LEU A 232 -10.97 -19.47 -13.01
CA LEU A 232 -12.14 -19.86 -12.21
C LEU A 232 -12.61 -21.29 -12.55
N ASN A 233 -12.52 -21.70 -13.82
CA ASN A 233 -12.78 -23.09 -14.26
C ASN A 233 -11.91 -24.13 -13.52
N TYR A 234 -10.64 -23.83 -13.27
CA TYR A 234 -9.75 -24.70 -12.50
C TYR A 234 -10.11 -24.76 -11.01
N ILE A 235 -10.76 -23.72 -10.47
CA ILE A 235 -11.30 -23.75 -9.10
C ILE A 235 -12.63 -24.52 -9.03
N ALA A 236 -13.49 -24.39 -10.03
CA ALA A 236 -14.78 -25.10 -10.10
C ALA A 236 -14.62 -26.63 -10.25
N ALA A 237 -13.66 -27.07 -11.06
CA ALA A 237 -13.50 -28.47 -11.43
C ALA A 237 -13.32 -29.44 -10.24
N PRO A 238 -12.44 -29.21 -9.25
CA PRO A 238 -12.32 -30.10 -8.09
C PRO A 238 -13.62 -30.24 -7.29
N PHE A 239 -14.43 -29.19 -7.17
CA PHE A 239 -15.74 -29.30 -6.50
C PHE A 239 -16.72 -30.16 -7.31
N LEU A 240 -16.88 -29.91 -8.61
CA LEU A 240 -17.79 -30.72 -9.43
C LEU A 240 -17.36 -32.20 -9.49
N PHE A 241 -16.06 -32.49 -9.51
CA PHE A 241 -15.53 -33.86 -9.42
C PHE A 241 -15.86 -34.53 -8.07
N VAL A 242 -15.62 -33.84 -6.96
CA VAL A 242 -15.78 -34.40 -5.60
C VAL A 242 -17.25 -34.65 -5.25
N PHE A 243 -18.15 -33.81 -5.74
CA PHE A 243 -19.59 -33.89 -5.45
C PHE A 243 -20.38 -34.65 -6.54
N GLY A 244 -19.90 -34.67 -7.78
CA GLY A 244 -20.63 -35.16 -8.95
C GLY A 244 -21.67 -34.17 -9.47
N THR A 245 -22.10 -34.36 -10.72
CA THR A 245 -23.14 -33.54 -11.36
C THR A 245 -24.48 -33.57 -10.61
N SER A 246 -24.82 -34.69 -9.99
CA SER A 246 -26.02 -34.86 -9.14
C SER A 246 -26.02 -33.99 -7.87
N ARG A 247 -24.87 -33.47 -7.43
CA ARG A 247 -24.74 -32.54 -6.29
C ARG A 247 -24.10 -31.20 -6.72
N ALA A 248 -24.30 -30.77 -7.97
CA ALA A 248 -23.73 -29.51 -8.48
C ALA A 248 -24.10 -28.26 -7.64
N HIS A 249 -25.26 -28.27 -6.97
CA HIS A 249 -25.64 -27.22 -6.01
C HIS A 249 -24.74 -27.17 -4.75
N ASP A 250 -24.42 -28.32 -4.17
CA ASP A 250 -23.44 -28.41 -3.07
C ASP A 250 -22.04 -28.02 -3.56
N ALA A 251 -21.66 -28.48 -4.77
CA ALA A 251 -20.39 -28.15 -5.40
C ALA A 251 -20.20 -26.63 -5.56
N TYR A 252 -21.22 -25.94 -6.07
CA TYR A 252 -21.27 -24.48 -6.16
C TYR A 252 -21.17 -23.81 -4.79
N SER A 253 -21.94 -24.29 -3.81
CA SER A 253 -21.97 -23.74 -2.46
C SER A 253 -20.61 -23.83 -1.78
N CYS A 254 -19.92 -24.97 -1.96
CA CYS A 254 -18.55 -25.20 -1.50
C CYS A 254 -17.54 -24.33 -2.28
N MET A 255 -17.64 -24.26 -3.61
CA MET A 255 -16.78 -23.40 -4.43
C MET A 255 -16.85 -21.92 -4.00
N SER A 256 -18.06 -21.39 -3.80
CA SER A 256 -18.27 -20.01 -3.34
C SER A 256 -17.74 -19.78 -1.92
N ALA A 257 -17.89 -20.77 -1.02
CA ALA A 257 -17.32 -20.71 0.32
C ALA A 257 -15.78 -20.78 0.33
N PHE A 258 -15.19 -21.58 -0.55
CA PHE A 258 -13.75 -21.72 -0.72
C PHE A 258 -13.11 -20.46 -1.29
N ILE A 259 -13.69 -19.88 -2.36
CA ILE A 259 -13.22 -18.62 -2.93
C ILE A 259 -13.32 -17.49 -1.88
N ARG A 260 -14.42 -17.38 -1.12
CA ARG A 260 -14.51 -16.44 0.01
C ARG A 260 -13.47 -16.67 1.10
N ARG A 261 -12.97 -17.89 1.29
CA ARG A 261 -12.00 -18.25 2.33
C ARG A 261 -10.56 -17.97 1.91
N PHE A 262 -10.16 -18.38 0.70
CA PHE A 262 -8.75 -18.39 0.26
C PHE A 262 -8.43 -17.35 -0.84
N CYS A 263 -9.42 -16.91 -1.62
CA CYS A 263 -9.27 -15.92 -2.69
C CYS A 263 -10.29 -14.77 -2.62
N PRO A 264 -10.63 -14.22 -1.44
CA PRO A 264 -11.54 -13.08 -1.36
C PRO A 264 -10.97 -11.91 -2.18
N ASN A 265 -11.85 -11.19 -2.86
CA ASN A 265 -11.54 -10.05 -3.75
C ASN A 265 -10.53 -10.29 -4.89
N THR A 266 -9.97 -11.51 -5.03
CA THR A 266 -8.98 -11.84 -6.08
C THR A 266 -9.56 -11.69 -7.49
N PHE A 267 -10.88 -11.82 -7.62
CA PHE A 267 -11.60 -11.72 -8.89
C PHE A 267 -12.42 -10.42 -9.06
N THR A 268 -12.53 -9.56 -8.04
CA THR A 268 -13.50 -8.44 -8.02
C THR A 268 -13.04 -7.15 -8.69
N ASP A 269 -11.73 -6.95 -8.89
CA ASP A 269 -11.17 -5.80 -9.61
C ASP A 269 -10.63 -6.23 -10.98
N ASP A 270 -11.08 -5.58 -12.05
CA ASP A 270 -10.62 -5.84 -13.42
C ASP A 270 -9.17 -5.39 -13.67
N GLN A 271 -8.62 -4.48 -12.85
CA GLN A 271 -7.19 -4.13 -12.88
C GLN A 271 -6.31 -5.03 -12.01
N PHE A 272 -6.90 -6.01 -11.30
CA PHE A 272 -6.19 -6.95 -10.43
C PHE A 272 -5.35 -6.29 -9.31
N GLY A 273 -5.66 -5.07 -8.87
CA GLY A 273 -4.92 -4.33 -7.85
C GLY A 273 -4.77 -5.08 -6.52
N GLY A 274 -5.79 -5.85 -6.12
CA GLY A 274 -5.73 -6.75 -4.96
C GLY A 274 -4.72 -7.89 -5.13
N LEU A 275 -4.62 -8.47 -6.33
CA LEU A 275 -3.65 -9.51 -6.65
C LEU A 275 -2.22 -8.95 -6.73
N GLN A 276 -2.05 -7.74 -7.27
CA GLN A 276 -0.77 -7.01 -7.24
C GLN A 276 -0.31 -6.75 -5.79
N CYS A 277 -1.22 -6.33 -4.92
CA CYS A 277 -0.95 -6.22 -3.48
C CYS A 277 -0.54 -7.56 -2.86
N ILE A 278 -1.21 -8.67 -3.24
CA ILE A 278 -0.86 -10.02 -2.80
C ILE A 278 0.57 -10.40 -3.22
N PHE A 279 1.02 -10.09 -4.44
CA PHE A 279 2.41 -10.36 -4.85
C PHE A 279 3.43 -9.59 -4.02
N ARG A 280 3.15 -8.33 -3.66
CA ARG A 280 4.03 -7.51 -2.81
C ARG A 280 4.09 -8.03 -1.37
N MET A 281 2.94 -8.39 -0.79
CA MET A 281 2.88 -9.03 0.52
C MET A 281 3.56 -10.41 0.53
N PHE A 282 3.46 -11.17 -0.55
CA PHE A 282 4.17 -12.45 -0.72
C PHE A 282 5.69 -12.26 -0.86
N ARG A 283 6.15 -11.26 -1.64
CA ARG A 283 7.59 -10.91 -1.72
C ARG A 283 8.17 -10.59 -0.34
N ALA A 284 7.45 -9.87 0.52
CA ALA A 284 7.89 -9.58 1.88
C ALA A 284 8.04 -10.83 2.79
N ILE A 285 7.39 -11.96 2.45
CA ILE A 285 7.60 -13.27 3.11
C ILE A 285 8.82 -14.01 2.51
N LEU A 286 9.17 -13.73 1.25
CA LEU A 286 10.30 -14.36 0.56
C LEU A 286 11.62 -13.69 0.95
N LEU A 287 12.31 -14.31 1.91
CA LEU A 287 13.66 -13.98 2.38
C LEU A 287 14.76 -14.31 1.34
N ALA A 288 14.52 -14.00 0.08
CA ALA A 288 15.20 -14.60 -1.06
C ALA A 288 15.78 -13.53 -2.00
N ASN A 289 16.80 -12.79 -1.52
CA ASN A 289 17.54 -11.79 -2.31
C ASN A 289 17.84 -12.28 -3.73
N PHE A 290 18.24 -13.55 -3.89
CA PHE A 290 18.52 -14.16 -5.19
C PHE A 290 17.44 -13.94 -6.27
N LEU A 291 16.14 -13.88 -5.91
CA LEU A 291 15.09 -13.58 -6.88
C LEU A 291 15.06 -12.07 -7.21
N ASP A 292 15.21 -11.22 -6.20
CA ASP A 292 15.23 -9.76 -6.31
C ASP A 292 16.49 -9.26 -7.06
N ASP A 293 17.67 -9.82 -6.76
CA ASP A 293 18.98 -9.61 -7.38
C ASP A 293 19.00 -9.99 -8.88
N ASN A 294 17.96 -10.70 -9.35
CA ASN A 294 17.79 -11.18 -10.72
C ASN A 294 16.46 -10.70 -11.36
N ASP A 295 15.82 -9.67 -10.79
CA ASP A 295 14.55 -9.07 -11.26
C ASP A 295 13.33 -10.04 -11.35
N MET A 296 13.37 -11.16 -10.63
CA MET A 296 12.34 -12.22 -10.66
C MET A 296 11.17 -11.92 -9.73
N SER A 297 10.35 -10.92 -10.08
CA SER A 297 9.20 -10.52 -9.27
C SER A 297 8.06 -11.59 -9.29
N PRO A 298 7.28 -11.78 -8.19
CA PRO A 298 6.30 -12.86 -8.10
C PRO A 298 5.18 -12.81 -9.15
N GLU A 299 4.86 -11.63 -9.66
CA GLU A 299 3.94 -11.39 -10.78
C GLU A 299 4.20 -12.36 -11.96
N LEU A 300 5.48 -12.61 -12.25
CA LEU A 300 5.96 -13.41 -13.39
C LEU A 300 5.66 -14.92 -13.27
N TYR A 301 5.58 -15.47 -12.06
CA TYR A 301 5.51 -16.93 -11.85
C TYR A 301 4.41 -17.40 -10.89
N ALA A 302 4.03 -16.59 -9.89
CA ALA A 302 3.05 -16.97 -8.86
C ALA A 302 1.60 -16.72 -9.30
N SER A 303 1.38 -15.98 -10.38
CA SER A 303 0.04 -15.67 -10.92
C SER A 303 -0.87 -16.92 -11.05
N PRO A 304 -0.44 -18.06 -11.65
CA PRO A 304 -1.27 -19.26 -11.72
C PRO A 304 -1.52 -19.92 -10.36
N TRP A 305 -0.60 -19.79 -9.40
CA TRP A 305 -0.73 -20.38 -8.07
C TRP A 305 -1.85 -19.69 -7.28
N PHE A 306 -1.88 -18.35 -7.26
CA PHE A 306 -2.86 -17.58 -6.48
C PHE A 306 -4.21 -17.44 -7.20
N MET A 307 -4.23 -17.33 -8.54
CA MET A 307 -5.48 -17.27 -9.32
C MET A 307 -6.24 -18.60 -9.40
N THR A 308 -5.61 -19.74 -9.09
CA THR A 308 -6.27 -21.06 -9.17
C THR A 308 -6.15 -21.91 -7.91
N VAL A 309 -5.58 -21.37 -6.82
CA VAL A 309 -5.23 -22.13 -5.61
C VAL A 309 -4.45 -23.41 -5.98
N PHE A 310 -3.40 -23.22 -6.79
CA PHE A 310 -2.58 -24.26 -7.45
C PHE A 310 -3.30 -25.22 -8.43
N ALA A 311 -4.62 -25.15 -8.64
CA ALA A 311 -5.39 -26.13 -9.42
C ALA A 311 -4.99 -26.27 -10.90
N ASN A 312 -4.35 -25.26 -11.49
CA ASN A 312 -3.75 -25.33 -12.82
C ASN A 312 -2.46 -26.17 -12.89
N ARG A 313 -1.65 -26.19 -11.82
CA ARG A 313 -0.26 -26.67 -11.85
C ARG A 313 -0.04 -28.09 -11.32
N LEU A 314 -0.96 -28.62 -10.52
CA LEU A 314 -0.78 -29.90 -9.81
C LEU A 314 -1.45 -31.08 -10.53
N PRO A 315 -0.85 -32.29 -10.48
CA PRO A 315 -1.57 -33.54 -10.78
C PRO A 315 -2.83 -33.65 -9.92
N PHE A 316 -3.95 -34.12 -10.48
CA PHE A 316 -5.27 -33.94 -9.85
C PHE A 316 -5.40 -34.63 -8.47
N SER A 317 -4.76 -35.78 -8.28
CA SER A 317 -4.68 -36.46 -6.97
C SER A 317 -3.90 -35.65 -5.92
N VAL A 318 -2.79 -35.01 -6.32
CA VAL A 318 -2.00 -34.13 -5.44
C VAL A 318 -2.77 -32.85 -5.14
N LEU A 319 -3.49 -32.30 -6.13
CA LEU A 319 -4.36 -31.14 -5.94
C LEU A 319 -5.43 -31.39 -4.87
N LEU A 320 -6.15 -32.51 -4.95
CA LEU A 320 -7.17 -32.86 -3.96
C LEU A 320 -6.57 -32.97 -2.56
N TYR A 321 -5.37 -33.55 -2.40
CA TYR A 321 -4.71 -33.66 -1.09
C TYR A 321 -4.18 -32.31 -0.57
N VAL A 322 -3.61 -31.46 -1.43
CA VAL A 322 -3.24 -30.08 -1.06
C VAL A 322 -4.47 -29.30 -0.60
N TRP A 323 -5.61 -29.47 -1.28
CA TRP A 323 -6.86 -28.84 -0.87
C TRP A 323 -7.42 -29.45 0.41
N ASP A 324 -7.36 -30.78 0.62
CA ASP A 324 -7.69 -31.41 1.90
C ASP A 324 -6.89 -30.74 3.05
N CYS A 325 -5.58 -30.56 2.90
CA CYS A 325 -4.73 -29.87 3.86
C CYS A 325 -5.11 -28.38 4.06
N LEU A 326 -5.38 -27.63 2.98
CA LEU A 326 -5.88 -26.25 3.07
C LEU A 326 -7.22 -26.18 3.83
N MET A 327 -8.16 -27.08 3.51
CA MET A 327 -9.48 -27.15 4.14
C MET A 327 -9.36 -27.36 5.65
N PHE A 328 -8.45 -28.22 6.10
CA PHE A 328 -8.15 -28.43 7.52
C PHE A 328 -7.49 -27.22 8.21
N HIS A 329 -6.63 -26.48 7.50
CA HIS A 329 -5.87 -25.39 8.10
C HIS A 329 -6.74 -24.20 8.54
N HIS A 330 -6.52 -23.69 9.76
CA HIS A 330 -7.35 -22.63 10.35
C HIS A 330 -7.11 -21.24 9.73
N GLU A 331 -5.86 -20.89 9.43
CA GLU A 331 -5.47 -19.61 8.81
C GLU A 331 -5.47 -19.73 7.27
N PRO A 332 -6.28 -18.96 6.53
CA PRO A 332 -6.30 -19.06 5.06
C PRO A 332 -5.02 -18.59 4.37
N LEU A 333 -4.26 -17.66 4.98
CA LEU A 333 -3.00 -17.14 4.43
C LEU A 333 -1.92 -18.23 4.22
N ILE A 334 -2.09 -19.43 4.79
CA ILE A 334 -1.19 -20.58 4.58
C ILE A 334 -0.95 -20.88 3.10
N LEU A 335 -1.88 -20.54 2.20
CA LEU A 335 -1.72 -20.63 0.74
C LEU A 335 -0.44 -19.92 0.25
N TYR A 336 -0.15 -18.74 0.77
CA TYR A 336 1.02 -17.95 0.40
C TYR A 336 2.30 -18.49 1.06
N PHE A 337 2.21 -19.00 2.28
CA PHE A 337 3.33 -19.68 2.95
C PHE A 337 3.67 -21.04 2.29
N LEU A 338 2.69 -21.72 1.68
CA LEU A 338 2.89 -22.92 0.88
C LEU A 338 3.63 -22.62 -0.44
N ALA A 339 3.34 -21.49 -1.08
CA ALA A 339 4.12 -20.99 -2.21
C ALA A 339 5.57 -20.62 -1.81
N ALA A 340 5.77 -20.04 -0.62
CA ALA A 340 7.11 -19.77 -0.08
C ALA A 340 7.87 -21.07 0.23
N ALA A 341 7.21 -22.06 0.82
CA ALA A 341 7.77 -23.39 1.05
C ALA A 341 8.18 -24.06 -0.28
N LEU A 342 7.35 -24.00 -1.32
CA LEU A 342 7.66 -24.56 -2.64
C LEU A 342 8.94 -23.96 -3.25
N LEU A 343 9.12 -22.63 -3.13
CA LEU A 343 10.35 -21.96 -3.56
C LEU A 343 11.56 -22.37 -2.72
N ILE A 344 11.42 -22.46 -1.40
CA ILE A 344 12.49 -22.84 -0.47
C ILE A 344 12.95 -24.28 -0.71
N SER A 345 12.03 -25.23 -0.84
CA SER A 345 12.32 -26.64 -1.14
C SER A 345 12.94 -26.87 -2.53
N ASN A 346 12.88 -25.88 -3.43
CA ASN A 346 13.52 -25.92 -4.75
C ASN A 346 14.75 -24.99 -4.85
N SER A 347 15.16 -24.33 -3.76
CA SER A 347 16.10 -23.20 -3.79
C SER A 347 17.44 -23.50 -4.48
N ASP A 348 18.02 -24.68 -4.31
CA ASP A 348 19.27 -25.05 -4.99
C ASP A 348 19.08 -25.34 -6.50
N SER A 349 17.92 -25.89 -6.89
CA SER A 349 17.56 -26.07 -8.31
C SER A 349 17.23 -24.74 -9.00
N ILE A 350 16.76 -23.75 -8.25
CA ILE A 350 16.51 -22.38 -8.71
C ILE A 350 17.85 -21.63 -8.85
N ARG A 351 18.72 -21.67 -7.83
CA ARG A 351 20.03 -20.99 -7.79
C ARG A 351 21.06 -21.51 -8.79
N SER A 352 20.86 -22.71 -9.33
CA SER A 352 21.72 -23.31 -10.36
C SER A 352 21.33 -22.94 -11.80
N GLN A 353 20.26 -22.17 -12.01
CA GLN A 353 19.87 -21.71 -13.35
C GLN A 353 20.57 -20.41 -13.74
N SER A 354 20.69 -20.18 -15.06
CA SER A 354 21.01 -18.85 -15.58
C SER A 354 19.77 -17.95 -15.56
N VAL A 355 19.98 -16.63 -15.44
CA VAL A 355 18.93 -15.60 -15.37
C VAL A 355 17.91 -15.69 -16.53
N VAL A 356 18.37 -16.14 -17.71
CA VAL A 356 17.55 -16.28 -18.91
C VAL A 356 16.53 -17.43 -18.80
N VAL A 357 16.89 -18.52 -18.13
CA VAL A 357 16.04 -19.73 -17.95
C VAL A 357 15.24 -19.67 -16.64
N LEU A 358 15.64 -18.80 -15.72
CA LEU A 358 15.06 -18.65 -14.39
C LEU A 358 13.53 -18.37 -14.40
N PRO A 359 12.94 -17.52 -15.27
CA PRO A 359 11.49 -17.34 -15.35
C PRO A 359 10.77 -18.64 -15.73
N GLU A 360 11.25 -19.35 -16.75
CA GLU A 360 10.66 -20.61 -17.21
C GLU A 360 10.70 -21.64 -16.07
N LYS A 361 11.86 -21.83 -15.44
CA LYS A 361 12.05 -22.75 -14.31
C LYS A 361 11.10 -22.43 -13.15
N LEU A 362 10.93 -21.15 -12.79
CA LEU A 362 10.02 -20.71 -11.72
C LEU A 362 8.55 -21.03 -12.07
N THR A 363 8.13 -20.80 -13.32
CA THR A 363 6.77 -21.14 -13.77
C THR A 363 6.52 -22.66 -13.81
N GLN A 364 7.55 -23.47 -13.99
CA GLN A 364 7.48 -24.95 -14.02
C GLN A 364 7.47 -25.61 -12.63
N LEU A 365 7.63 -24.86 -11.53
CA LEU A 365 7.57 -25.43 -10.18
C LEU A 365 6.17 -25.97 -9.87
N SER A 366 6.13 -27.22 -9.39
CA SER A 366 4.91 -27.96 -9.06
C SER A 366 5.19 -29.00 -7.97
N VAL A 367 4.15 -29.39 -7.22
CA VAL A 367 4.23 -30.47 -6.23
C VAL A 367 3.92 -31.80 -6.94
N VAL A 368 4.94 -32.63 -7.11
CA VAL A 368 4.86 -33.82 -7.98
C VAL A 368 4.26 -35.06 -7.29
N SER A 369 4.23 -35.08 -5.95
CA SER A 369 3.80 -36.24 -5.15
C SER A 369 3.11 -35.81 -3.86
N VAL A 370 2.13 -36.62 -3.42
CA VAL A 370 1.43 -36.49 -2.14
C VAL A 370 2.41 -36.52 -0.96
N ALA A 371 3.45 -37.36 -1.02
CA ALA A 371 4.43 -37.51 0.06
C ALA A 371 5.20 -36.21 0.39
N ASN A 372 5.33 -35.31 -0.59
CA ASN A 372 6.01 -34.02 -0.43
C ASN A 372 5.07 -32.94 0.13
N VAL A 373 3.76 -33.17 0.17
CA VAL A 373 2.77 -32.17 0.62
C VAL A 373 2.90 -31.93 2.12
N ASP A 374 3.04 -32.98 2.93
CA ASP A 374 3.17 -32.84 4.40
C ASP A 374 4.44 -32.06 4.79
N GLU A 375 5.57 -32.30 4.11
CA GLU A 375 6.82 -31.57 4.33
C GLU A 375 6.67 -30.09 3.93
N LEU A 376 6.06 -29.81 2.78
CA LEU A 376 5.77 -28.44 2.35
C LEU A 376 4.81 -27.71 3.31
N PHE A 377 3.79 -28.38 3.84
CA PHE A 377 2.91 -27.81 4.86
C PHE A 377 3.60 -27.63 6.21
N ALA A 378 4.53 -28.51 6.61
CA ALA A 378 5.35 -28.32 7.80
C ALA A 378 6.26 -27.09 7.64
N THR A 379 6.93 -26.93 6.49
CA THR A 379 7.72 -25.74 6.16
C THR A 379 6.84 -24.47 6.15
N ALA A 380 5.66 -24.52 5.53
CA ALA A 380 4.73 -23.38 5.50
C ALA A 380 4.23 -22.98 6.90
N ASN A 381 3.94 -23.97 7.77
CA ASN A 381 3.58 -23.73 9.17
C ASN A 381 4.73 -23.11 9.96
N ASN A 382 5.96 -23.60 9.79
CA ASN A 382 7.14 -23.03 10.42
C ASN A 382 7.30 -21.55 10.02
N LEU A 383 7.25 -21.23 8.73
CA LEU A 383 7.31 -19.84 8.24
C LEU A 383 6.17 -18.97 8.83
N LEU A 384 4.92 -19.44 8.81
CA LEU A 384 3.76 -18.73 9.36
C LEU A 384 3.84 -18.55 10.88
N SER A 385 4.52 -19.44 11.60
CA SER A 385 4.81 -19.32 13.04
C SER A 385 5.93 -18.32 13.31
N SER A 386 6.96 -18.29 12.46
CA SER A 386 8.07 -17.32 12.44
C SER A 386 7.73 -16.04 11.66
N THR A 387 6.46 -15.64 11.63
CA THR A 387 6.00 -14.37 11.04
C THR A 387 5.23 -13.54 12.08
N PRO A 388 5.61 -12.26 12.31
CA PRO A 388 4.96 -11.35 13.26
C PRO A 388 3.44 -11.22 13.08
N VAL A 389 2.73 -11.09 14.19
CA VAL A 389 1.26 -11.14 14.24
C VAL A 389 0.63 -9.91 13.59
N SER A 390 1.27 -8.74 13.68
CA SER A 390 0.88 -7.53 12.97
C SER A 390 0.87 -7.74 11.47
N PHE A 391 1.94 -8.33 10.92
CA PHE A 391 2.09 -8.56 9.49
C PHE A 391 1.11 -9.60 8.97
N VAL A 392 0.93 -10.72 9.68
CA VAL A 392 -0.11 -11.71 9.34
C VAL A 392 -1.50 -11.06 9.37
N THR A 393 -1.77 -10.15 10.31
CA THR A 393 -3.06 -9.45 10.43
C THR A 393 -3.25 -8.39 9.34
N TYR A 394 -2.20 -7.63 9.02
CA TYR A 394 -2.19 -6.67 7.92
C TYR A 394 -2.39 -7.38 6.58
N PHE A 395 -1.65 -8.46 6.29
CA PHE A 395 -1.82 -9.26 5.08
C PHE A 395 -3.24 -9.84 4.96
N ARG A 396 -3.82 -10.33 6.07
CA ARG A 396 -5.22 -10.79 6.09
C ARG A 396 -6.18 -9.65 5.74
N SER A 397 -5.91 -8.43 6.22
CA SER A 397 -6.67 -7.22 5.88
C SER A 397 -6.43 -6.73 4.44
N VAL A 398 -5.29 -7.00 3.82
CA VAL A 398 -5.05 -6.72 2.38
C VAL A 398 -5.87 -7.67 1.52
N VAL A 399 -5.73 -8.98 1.74
CA VAL A 399 -6.47 -10.04 1.04
C VAL A 399 -7.99 -9.87 1.19
N SER A 400 -8.44 -9.46 2.38
CA SER A 400 -9.88 -9.30 2.68
C SER A 400 -10.52 -8.00 2.18
N ARG A 401 -9.79 -7.12 1.47
CA ARG A 401 -10.32 -5.88 0.86
C ARG A 401 -10.27 -5.92 -0.66
N ASN A 402 -11.22 -5.25 -1.31
CA ASN A 402 -11.09 -4.90 -2.72
C ASN A 402 -10.16 -3.67 -2.79
N VAL A 403 -8.98 -3.82 -3.40
CA VAL A 403 -7.93 -2.78 -3.44
C VAL A 403 -7.67 -2.41 -4.89
N THR A 404 -8.03 -1.19 -5.29
CA THR A 404 -7.79 -0.64 -6.62
C THR A 404 -6.41 0.00 -6.72
N VAL A 405 -5.85 0.02 -7.94
CA VAL A 405 -4.47 0.46 -8.24
C VAL A 405 -4.21 1.95 -7.91
N ASP A 406 -5.25 2.79 -7.97
CA ASP A 406 -5.21 4.21 -7.62
C ASP A 406 -5.24 4.49 -6.11
N SER A 407 -5.59 3.49 -5.28
CA SER A 407 -5.87 3.71 -3.87
C SER A 407 -4.64 4.02 -3.00
N ALA A 408 -4.81 4.85 -1.98
CA ALA A 408 -3.79 5.13 -0.97
C ALA A 408 -3.43 3.91 -0.08
N LEU A 409 -4.14 2.78 -0.23
CA LEU A 409 -3.72 1.49 0.34
C LEU A 409 -2.76 0.78 -0.63
N TYR A 410 -3.09 0.71 -1.92
CA TYR A 410 -2.19 0.20 -2.96
C TYR A 410 -0.84 0.92 -2.97
N GLN A 411 -0.84 2.25 -2.96
CA GLN A 411 0.39 3.05 -2.95
C GLN A 411 1.29 2.77 -1.73
N ARG A 412 0.69 2.54 -0.55
CA ARG A 412 1.46 2.14 0.66
C ARG A 412 2.01 0.72 0.56
N ILE A 413 1.26 -0.22 -0.01
CA ILE A 413 1.71 -1.61 -0.21
C ILE A 413 2.81 -1.70 -1.28
N ALA A 414 2.69 -0.91 -2.36
CA ALA A 414 3.73 -0.77 -3.38
C ALA A 414 5.03 -0.20 -2.81
N ALA A 415 4.94 0.61 -1.75
CA ALA A 415 6.06 1.16 -0.98
C ALA A 415 6.44 0.33 0.26
N LEU A 416 6.19 -0.99 0.31
CA LEU A 416 6.72 -1.85 1.37
C LEU A 416 8.10 -2.42 0.99
N GLU A 417 9.12 -2.00 1.75
CA GLU A 417 10.52 -2.46 1.62
C GLU A 417 10.82 -3.72 2.43
N CYS A 418 10.01 -4.01 3.45
CA CYS A 418 10.16 -5.14 4.36
C CYS A 418 8.83 -5.47 5.07
N ILE A 419 8.86 -6.48 5.93
CA ILE A 419 7.83 -6.72 6.93
C ILE A 419 7.80 -5.52 7.91
N SER A 420 6.63 -4.89 8.05
CA SER A 420 6.39 -3.81 9.04
C SER A 420 5.74 -4.37 10.30
N ILE A 421 6.24 -3.99 11.47
CA ILE A 421 5.71 -4.38 12.79
C ILE A 421 4.82 -3.27 13.33
N ALA A 422 3.65 -3.61 13.87
CA ALA A 422 2.80 -2.62 14.53
C ALA A 422 3.38 -2.24 15.89
N ALA A 423 3.29 -0.97 16.27
CA ALA A 423 3.86 -0.47 17.53
C ALA A 423 3.28 -1.20 18.76
N GLU A 424 2.03 -1.66 18.71
CA GLU A 424 1.38 -2.44 19.75
C GLU A 424 2.05 -3.82 19.97
N GLU A 425 2.57 -4.47 18.91
CA GLU A 425 3.30 -5.75 19.06
C GLU A 425 4.71 -5.51 19.62
N VAL A 426 5.35 -4.38 19.27
CA VAL A 426 6.64 -3.96 19.85
C VAL A 426 6.49 -3.62 21.34
N ILE A 427 5.51 -2.80 21.72
CA ILE A 427 5.21 -2.46 23.11
C ILE A 427 4.80 -3.71 23.91
N GLY A 428 4.00 -4.59 23.30
CA GLY A 428 3.63 -5.88 23.91
C GLY A 428 4.81 -6.84 24.14
N HIS A 429 5.89 -6.73 23.35
CA HIS A 429 7.15 -7.43 23.56
C HIS A 429 8.01 -6.77 24.64
N CYS A 430 8.19 -5.45 24.58
CA CYS A 430 9.00 -4.68 25.55
C CYS A 430 8.44 -4.70 26.98
N TYR A 431 7.11 -4.78 27.13
CA TYR A 431 6.42 -4.78 28.43
C TYR A 431 5.48 -6.00 28.57
N PRO A 432 6.00 -7.23 28.77
CA PRO A 432 5.17 -8.46 28.81
C PRO A 432 4.06 -8.45 29.87
N ALA A 433 4.17 -7.63 30.91
CA ALA A 433 3.14 -7.43 31.93
C ALA A 433 1.80 -6.92 31.36
N LEU A 434 1.82 -6.18 30.24
CA LEU A 434 0.61 -5.71 29.55
C LEU A 434 -0.17 -6.86 28.90
N ASN A 435 0.53 -7.92 28.49
CA ASN A 435 -0.01 -9.10 27.81
C ASN A 435 -0.38 -10.23 28.78
N ALA A 436 -0.26 -10.02 30.09
CA ALA A 436 -0.72 -10.99 31.08
C ALA A 436 -2.26 -11.05 31.08
N PRO A 437 -2.89 -12.21 30.78
CA PRO A 437 -4.34 -12.31 30.77
C PRO A 437 -4.89 -12.09 32.19
N PRO A 438 -6.04 -11.38 32.34
CA PRO A 438 -6.66 -11.20 33.65
C PRO A 438 -7.01 -12.57 34.24
N GLN A 439 -6.65 -12.80 35.52
CA GLN A 439 -6.71 -14.09 36.20
C GLN A 439 -8.14 -14.65 36.31
N SER A 440 -8.59 -15.27 35.22
CA SER A 440 -9.95 -15.76 35.02
C SER A 440 -9.87 -17.15 34.37
N PRO A 441 -10.38 -18.21 35.01
CA PRO A 441 -10.03 -19.59 34.64
C PRO A 441 -10.81 -20.12 33.42
N ARG A 442 -11.24 -19.26 32.49
CA ARG A 442 -12.08 -19.60 31.32
C ARG A 442 -11.85 -18.68 30.11
N VAL A 443 -10.79 -18.93 29.37
CA VAL A 443 -10.75 -19.19 27.90
C VAL A 443 -9.28 -19.43 27.56
N ALA A 444 -8.94 -20.67 27.22
CA ALA A 444 -7.58 -21.08 26.88
C ALA A 444 -7.64 -22.07 25.71
N GLN A 445 -7.85 -21.55 24.50
CA GLN A 445 -7.91 -22.35 23.28
C GLN A 445 -7.58 -21.54 22.00
N ALA A 446 -6.40 -20.93 22.02
CA ALA A 446 -5.57 -20.78 20.84
C ALA A 446 -4.26 -21.51 21.14
N SER A 447 -3.71 -22.27 20.17
CA SER A 447 -2.42 -22.93 20.34
C SER A 447 -1.36 -21.88 20.68
N PRO A 448 -0.53 -22.07 21.73
CA PRO A 448 0.46 -21.10 22.12
C PRO A 448 1.56 -21.03 21.05
N ARG A 449 1.41 -20.09 20.10
CA ARG A 449 2.56 -19.55 19.38
C ARG A 449 3.53 -19.06 20.45
N SER A 450 4.73 -19.62 20.49
CA SER A 450 5.83 -19.06 21.27
C SER A 450 6.00 -17.61 20.82
N ALA A 451 5.74 -16.64 21.71
CA ALA A 451 5.81 -15.23 21.38
C ALA A 451 7.18 -14.92 20.76
N LEU A 452 7.16 -14.36 19.54
CA LEU A 452 8.40 -14.12 18.80
C LEU A 452 9.26 -13.14 19.57
N GLN A 453 10.52 -13.51 19.76
CA GLN A 453 11.47 -12.68 20.48
C GLN A 453 12.07 -11.65 19.52
N PHE A 454 11.68 -10.40 19.72
CA PHE A 454 12.21 -9.27 18.99
C PHE A 454 13.50 -8.77 19.65
N PHE A 455 14.49 -8.45 18.83
CA PHE A 455 15.66 -7.66 19.22
C PHE A 455 15.42 -6.24 18.70
N ILE A 456 15.04 -5.34 19.61
CA ILE A 456 14.70 -3.95 19.27
C ILE A 456 15.99 -3.17 19.04
N ILE A 457 16.12 -2.57 17.87
CA ILE A 457 17.22 -1.66 17.53
C ILE A 457 16.64 -0.26 17.44
N ASP A 458 17.16 0.67 18.25
CA ASP A 458 16.83 2.09 18.12
C ASP A 458 17.86 2.76 17.21
N CYS A 459 17.38 3.21 16.04
CA CYS A 459 18.18 3.89 15.03
C CYS A 459 17.90 5.40 14.96
N ARG A 460 17.44 6.01 16.05
CA ARG A 460 17.43 7.47 16.17
C ARG A 460 18.84 8.04 16.41
N PRO A 461 19.06 9.35 16.17
CA PRO A 461 20.22 10.06 16.65
C PRO A 461 20.45 9.85 18.16
N LEU A 462 21.71 9.69 18.58
CA LEU A 462 22.07 9.35 19.96
C LEU A 462 21.52 10.34 21.01
N ASN A 463 21.34 11.60 20.65
CA ASN A 463 20.73 12.62 21.51
C ASN A 463 19.21 12.45 21.70
N HIS A 464 18.51 11.76 20.80
CA HIS A 464 17.08 11.42 20.93
C HIS A 464 16.91 10.11 21.71
N TYR A 465 17.80 9.13 21.48
CA TYR A 465 17.90 7.93 22.33
C TYR A 465 18.14 8.30 23.82
N ASN A 466 19.11 9.18 24.06
CA ASN A 466 19.47 9.68 25.39
C ASN A 466 18.47 10.66 26.02
N SER A 467 17.33 10.97 25.36
CA SER A 467 16.22 11.71 25.99
C SER A 467 14.99 10.84 26.29
N GLY A 468 15.02 9.56 25.89
CA GLY A 468 14.04 8.52 26.24
C GLY A 468 14.00 7.43 25.19
N HIS A 469 14.06 6.16 25.59
CA HIS A 469 14.06 5.00 24.68
C HIS A 469 13.21 3.82 25.24
N LEU A 470 12.91 2.82 24.41
CA LEU A 470 12.24 1.60 24.91
C LEU A 470 13.21 0.77 25.77
N PRO A 471 12.77 0.20 26.90
CA PRO A 471 13.60 -0.68 27.72
C PRO A 471 14.22 -1.82 26.91
N HIS A 472 15.53 -2.05 27.11
CA HIS A 472 16.35 -3.06 26.41
C HIS A 472 16.54 -2.84 24.90
N ALA A 473 16.09 -1.71 24.32
CA ALA A 473 16.42 -1.38 22.94
C ALA A 473 17.93 -1.13 22.79
N TYR A 474 18.52 -1.65 21.70
CA TYR A 474 19.94 -1.49 21.39
C TYR A 474 20.16 -0.28 20.48
N HIS A 475 20.94 0.70 20.93
CA HIS A 475 21.30 1.84 20.07
C HIS A 475 22.29 1.45 18.97
N LEU A 476 21.89 1.72 17.73
CA LEU A 476 22.72 1.62 16.53
C LEU A 476 22.63 2.92 15.74
N ASP A 477 23.73 3.67 15.68
CA ASP A 477 23.82 4.93 14.95
C ASP A 477 23.37 4.75 13.48
N PRO A 478 22.33 5.48 13.02
CA PRO A 478 21.75 5.29 11.70
C PRO A 478 22.67 5.70 10.54
N THR A 479 23.80 6.36 10.81
CA THR A 479 24.76 6.75 9.77
C THR A 479 25.73 5.62 9.40
N LEU A 480 25.84 4.57 10.22
CA LEU A 480 26.87 3.53 10.08
C LEU A 480 26.81 2.72 8.78
N TYR A 481 25.69 2.71 8.04
CA TYR A 481 25.63 2.09 6.70
C TYR A 481 26.58 2.76 5.69
N MET A 482 26.94 4.03 5.90
CA MET A 482 27.97 4.73 5.12
C MET A 482 29.40 4.33 5.51
N GLU A 483 29.58 3.58 6.60
CA GLU A 483 30.89 3.10 7.08
C GLU A 483 30.87 1.56 7.29
N PRO A 484 30.82 0.75 6.21
CA PRO A 484 30.59 -0.70 6.32
C PRO A 484 31.58 -1.45 7.21
N GLU A 485 32.82 -0.98 7.35
CA GLU A 485 33.82 -1.58 8.26
C GLU A 485 33.56 -1.30 9.74
N LYS A 486 32.94 -0.16 10.08
CA LYS A 486 32.48 0.13 11.45
C LYS A 486 31.21 -0.63 11.75
N LEU A 487 30.26 -0.64 10.80
CA LEU A 487 29.02 -1.41 10.92
C LEU A 487 29.30 -2.91 11.06
N ALA A 488 30.23 -3.47 10.29
CA ALA A 488 30.66 -4.86 10.41
C ALA A 488 31.11 -5.21 11.83
N ARG A 489 32.03 -4.44 12.42
CA ARG A 489 32.49 -4.64 13.81
C ARG A 489 31.40 -4.43 14.86
N ARG A 490 30.42 -3.56 14.59
CA ARG A 490 29.26 -3.32 15.48
C ARG A 490 28.20 -4.42 15.40
N VAL A 491 28.06 -5.05 14.23
CA VAL A 491 27.11 -6.15 13.95
C VAL A 491 27.75 -7.53 14.21
N GLU A 492 29.07 -7.64 14.27
CA GLU A 492 29.81 -8.86 14.62
C GLU A 492 29.39 -9.41 16.00
N SER A 493 29.17 -8.54 16.99
CA SER A 493 28.61 -8.91 18.30
C SER A 493 27.14 -9.39 18.26
N LEU A 494 26.44 -9.19 17.13
CA LEU A 494 25.08 -9.67 16.92
C LEU A 494 25.04 -11.01 16.15
N SER A 495 26.19 -11.51 15.65
CA SER A 495 26.27 -12.72 14.81
C SER A 495 25.75 -14.00 15.49
N SER A 496 25.79 -14.09 16.82
CA SER A 496 25.21 -15.19 17.60
C SER A 496 23.67 -15.19 17.61
N MET A 497 23.04 -14.11 17.14
CA MET A 497 21.58 -13.93 17.08
C MET A 497 21.02 -14.07 15.65
N VAL A 498 21.76 -14.70 14.73
CA VAL A 498 21.25 -15.07 13.39
C VAL A 498 20.07 -16.03 13.55
N GLY A 499 18.86 -15.53 13.30
CA GLY A 499 17.60 -16.24 13.51
C GLY A 499 16.61 -15.50 14.43
N CYS A 500 17.07 -14.49 15.18
CA CYS A 500 16.20 -13.55 15.89
C CYS A 500 15.50 -12.57 14.92
N HIS A 501 14.40 -11.97 15.38
CA HIS A 501 13.67 -10.91 14.66
C HIS A 501 14.21 -9.54 15.06
N PHE A 502 14.86 -8.83 14.13
CA PHE A 502 15.41 -7.50 14.36
C PHE A 502 14.40 -6.44 13.96
N VAL A 503 13.94 -5.64 14.93
CA VAL A 503 12.90 -4.62 14.71
C VAL A 503 13.50 -3.23 14.94
N PHE A 504 13.55 -2.44 13.88
CA PHE A 504 14.17 -1.12 13.87
C PHE A 504 13.15 -0.02 14.22
N LEU A 505 13.42 0.74 15.28
CA LEU A 505 12.74 1.99 15.58
C LEU A 505 13.41 3.11 14.78
N LEU A 506 12.63 3.78 13.95
CA LEU A 506 13.09 4.87 13.11
C LEU A 506 12.78 6.22 13.77
N ASP A 507 13.56 7.26 13.45
CA ASP A 507 13.23 8.63 13.86
C ASP A 507 12.09 9.16 12.98
N SER A 508 10.93 9.37 13.62
CA SER A 508 9.71 9.86 12.97
C SER A 508 9.81 11.34 12.55
N HIS A 509 10.84 12.07 13.00
CA HIS A 509 11.08 13.49 12.68
C HIS A 509 12.19 13.72 11.64
N ASP A 510 12.99 12.70 11.28
CA ASP A 510 13.98 12.77 10.20
C ASP A 510 13.49 12.03 8.95
N SER A 511 13.24 12.78 7.87
CA SER A 511 12.81 12.21 6.57
C SER A 511 13.83 11.26 5.95
N ARG A 512 15.10 11.29 6.41
CA ARG A 512 16.18 10.42 5.95
C ARG A 512 16.21 9.08 6.69
N SER A 513 15.50 8.92 7.82
CA SER A 513 15.48 7.68 8.63
C SER A 513 15.17 6.43 7.81
N ARG A 514 14.30 6.56 6.81
CA ARG A 514 13.94 5.47 5.91
C ARG A 514 15.10 5.07 4.99
N GLN A 515 15.79 6.03 4.38
CA GLN A 515 16.97 5.76 3.55
C GLN A 515 18.12 5.16 4.37
N GLN A 516 18.31 5.66 5.60
CA GLN A 516 19.26 5.12 6.57
C GLN A 516 18.92 3.66 6.92
N PHE A 517 17.65 3.38 7.20
CA PHE A 517 17.14 2.03 7.44
C PHE A 517 17.35 1.10 6.25
N MET A 518 17.05 1.51 5.00
CA MET A 518 17.29 0.67 3.82
C MET A 518 18.76 0.21 3.71
N GLY A 519 19.71 1.10 3.99
CA GLY A 519 21.14 0.78 4.00
C GLY A 519 21.52 -0.23 5.10
N LEU A 520 20.97 -0.06 6.30
CA LEU A 520 21.16 -1.00 7.42
C LEU A 520 20.49 -2.36 7.17
N GLN A 521 19.25 -2.36 6.68
CA GLN A 521 18.50 -3.56 6.29
C GLN A 521 19.29 -4.37 5.27
N LEU A 522 19.74 -3.73 4.19
CA LEU A 522 20.54 -4.39 3.15
C LEU A 522 21.82 -5.01 3.73
N PHE A 523 22.52 -4.31 4.61
CA PHE A 523 23.72 -4.84 5.28
C PHE A 523 23.41 -6.06 6.16
N PHE A 524 22.38 -5.98 7.01
CA PHE A 524 21.97 -7.10 7.87
C PHE A 524 21.56 -8.32 7.02
N VAL A 525 20.77 -8.10 5.98
CA VAL A 525 20.33 -9.13 5.03
C VAL A 525 21.53 -9.75 4.28
N GLN A 526 22.51 -8.97 3.85
CA GLN A 526 23.77 -9.47 3.26
C GLN A 526 24.64 -10.26 4.26
N LYS A 527 24.55 -9.97 5.56
CA LYS A 527 25.20 -10.76 6.63
C LYS A 527 24.39 -11.99 7.06
N GLY A 528 23.27 -12.29 6.41
CA GLY A 528 22.45 -13.48 6.67
C GLY A 528 21.44 -13.32 7.82
N PHE A 529 21.26 -12.11 8.36
CA PHE A 529 20.14 -11.83 9.27
C PHE A 529 18.85 -11.81 8.46
N LYS A 530 18.08 -12.89 8.58
CA LYS A 530 16.86 -13.13 7.80
C LYS A 530 15.73 -12.18 8.18
N TYR A 531 15.37 -12.16 9.46
CA TYR A 531 14.18 -11.46 9.92
C TYR A 531 14.52 -10.02 10.31
N VAL A 532 14.52 -9.12 9.32
CA VAL A 532 14.72 -7.69 9.51
C VAL A 532 13.42 -6.94 9.20
N SER A 533 13.03 -6.04 10.08
CA SER A 533 11.75 -5.34 10.03
C SER A 533 11.87 -3.94 10.62
N SER A 534 10.95 -3.03 10.28
CA SER A 534 10.83 -1.71 10.92
C SER A 534 9.52 -1.60 11.70
N CYS A 535 9.47 -0.70 12.68
CA CYS A 535 8.23 -0.39 13.39
C CYS A 535 7.41 0.66 12.62
N GLU A 536 6.13 0.39 12.40
CA GLU A 536 5.17 1.36 11.86
C GLU A 536 5.07 2.57 12.80
N GLY A 537 5.14 3.78 12.23
CA GLY A 537 5.18 5.03 12.99
C GLY A 537 6.50 5.32 13.74
N GLY A 538 7.49 4.41 13.68
CA GLY A 538 8.80 4.59 14.31
C GLY A 538 8.74 4.65 15.84
N PHE A 539 9.68 5.39 16.45
CA PHE A 539 9.67 5.60 17.90
C PHE A 539 8.42 6.37 18.38
N ALA A 540 7.94 7.36 17.62
CA ALA A 540 6.82 8.21 18.05
C ALA A 540 5.55 7.40 18.37
N ALA A 541 5.20 6.41 17.53
CA ALA A 541 4.05 5.55 17.80
C ALA A 541 4.24 4.67 19.06
N CYS A 542 5.46 4.19 19.30
CA CYS A 542 5.79 3.45 20.54
C CYS A 542 5.75 4.38 21.78
N HIS A 543 6.28 5.59 21.67
CA HIS A 543 6.22 6.63 22.70
C HIS A 543 4.78 6.95 23.09
N ASP A 544 3.93 7.24 22.11
CA ASP A 544 2.55 7.65 22.36
C ASP A 544 1.72 6.54 23.02
N LEU A 545 1.97 5.27 22.66
CA LEU A 545 1.36 4.11 23.34
C LEU A 545 1.80 3.96 24.80
N VAL A 546 3.05 4.31 25.14
CA VAL A 546 3.55 4.27 26.53
C VAL A 546 3.02 5.47 27.33
N ILE A 547 3.19 6.69 26.82
CA ILE A 547 2.86 7.94 27.54
C ILE A 547 1.35 8.14 27.74
N HIS A 548 0.51 7.61 26.85
CA HIS A 548 -0.96 7.62 27.02
C HIS A 548 -1.52 6.34 27.65
N SER A 549 -0.65 5.42 28.09
CA SER A 549 -1.07 4.18 28.76
C SER A 549 -1.79 4.46 30.09
N SER A 550 -2.71 3.56 30.45
CA SER A 550 -3.30 3.49 31.80
C SER A 550 -2.59 2.48 32.70
N ALA A 551 -1.57 1.79 32.21
CA ALA A 551 -0.75 0.85 32.96
C ALA A 551 0.53 1.50 33.49
N ASP A 552 1.11 0.89 34.53
CA ASP A 552 2.35 1.34 35.18
C ASP A 552 3.58 0.92 34.34
N ILE A 553 3.83 1.68 33.26
CA ILE A 553 4.94 1.52 32.32
C ILE A 553 5.56 2.90 32.01
N ASP A 554 6.87 2.96 31.82
CA ASP A 554 7.59 4.19 31.44
C ASP A 554 8.82 3.86 30.56
N LEU A 555 9.25 4.86 29.80
CA LEU A 555 10.39 4.82 28.90
C LEU A 555 11.71 4.90 29.68
N ALA A 556 12.74 4.18 29.21
CA ALA A 556 14.06 4.19 29.82
C ALA A 556 14.77 5.55 29.63
N ASP A 557 15.38 6.05 30.71
CA ASP A 557 16.09 7.34 30.81
C ASP A 557 15.29 8.56 30.30
N HIS A 558 13.96 8.49 30.34
CA HIS A 558 13.10 9.47 29.70
C HIS A 558 13.05 10.83 30.40
N ASN A 559 13.19 11.88 29.60
CA ASN A 559 13.12 13.27 30.03
C ASN A 559 12.16 14.06 29.13
N PRO A 560 10.90 14.28 29.54
CA PRO A 560 9.90 15.00 28.74
C PRO A 560 10.32 16.41 28.29
N ALA A 561 11.26 17.07 29.00
CA ALA A 561 11.79 18.38 28.63
C ALA A 561 12.97 18.31 27.63
N ARG A 562 13.29 17.12 27.11
CA ARG A 562 14.31 16.84 26.08
C ARG A 562 13.84 15.85 25.01
N CYS A 563 12.76 15.12 25.23
CA CYS A 563 12.11 14.25 24.27
C CYS A 563 11.34 15.09 23.23
N LEU A 564 11.65 14.94 21.94
CA LEU A 564 10.99 15.70 20.86
C LEU A 564 9.49 15.39 20.78
N ASP A 565 9.13 14.12 21.00
CA ASP A 565 7.75 13.64 20.93
C ASP A 565 6.87 14.26 22.04
N CYS A 566 7.39 14.35 23.27
CA CYS A 566 6.75 15.10 24.37
C CYS A 566 6.66 16.62 24.13
N MET A 567 7.62 17.21 23.41
CA MET A 567 7.58 18.66 23.13
C MET A 567 6.60 18.98 21.99
N ASN A 568 6.56 18.17 20.92
CA ASN A 568 5.68 18.39 19.77
C ASN A 568 4.20 18.12 20.09
N THR A 569 3.90 17.21 21.04
CA THR A 569 2.52 16.95 21.53
C THR A 569 1.93 18.09 22.37
N SER A 570 2.68 19.17 22.65
CA SER A 570 2.20 20.32 23.44
C SER A 570 1.40 21.38 22.66
N VAL A 571 1.24 21.24 21.33
CA VAL A 571 0.53 22.21 20.47
C VAL A 571 -0.90 21.74 20.16
N PRO A 572 -1.95 22.41 20.68
CA PRO A 572 -3.33 22.04 20.37
C PRO A 572 -3.73 22.48 18.96
N SER A 573 -3.87 21.53 18.03
CA SER A 573 -4.42 21.77 16.70
C SER A 573 -5.91 22.14 16.79
N THR A 574 -6.25 23.39 16.50
CA THR A 574 -7.64 23.86 16.51
C THR A 574 -8.38 23.47 15.23
N ASP A 575 -9.03 22.30 15.22
CA ASP A 575 -10.32 22.21 14.51
C ASP A 575 -11.25 21.07 14.98
N SER A 576 -12.28 21.48 15.73
CA SER A 576 -13.63 20.86 15.77
C SER A 576 -13.81 19.43 16.36
N PRO A 577 -15.01 19.09 16.92
CA PRO A 577 -15.00 18.40 18.22
C PRO A 577 -15.78 17.07 18.33
N ILE A 578 -15.26 16.15 19.17
CA ILE A 578 -16.07 15.19 19.94
C ILE A 578 -15.72 15.31 21.43
N GLN A 579 -16.66 15.80 22.24
CA GLN A 579 -16.47 15.90 23.69
C GLN A 579 -16.76 14.56 24.37
N PHE A 580 -15.76 13.98 25.05
CA PHE A 580 -16.02 13.07 26.17
C PHE A 580 -15.69 13.76 27.50
N LYS A 581 -16.74 14.10 28.25
CA LYS A 581 -16.63 14.72 29.57
C LYS A 581 -16.05 13.71 30.57
N ARG A 582 -14.84 13.94 31.07
CA ARG A 582 -14.38 13.29 32.32
C ARG A 582 -15.05 13.94 33.52
N GLY A 583 -15.45 13.10 34.48
CA GLY A 583 -16.10 13.52 35.73
C GLY A 583 -15.17 14.28 36.69
N PHE A 584 -15.77 14.90 37.69
CA PHE A 584 -15.11 15.75 38.69
C PHE A 584 -14.84 14.95 39.99
N PHE A 585 -13.79 15.33 40.75
CA PHE A 585 -13.23 14.61 41.92
C PHE A 585 -12.52 13.27 41.56
N SER A 586 -11.43 12.84 42.19
CA SER A 586 -10.65 13.29 43.37
C SER A 586 -9.19 12.77 43.27
N SER A 587 -8.21 13.06 44.15
CA SER A 587 -7.81 14.28 44.89
C SER A 587 -6.51 14.00 45.70
N VAL A 588 -5.51 14.88 45.60
CA VAL A 588 -4.43 15.17 46.58
C VAL A 588 -3.59 14.02 47.20
N ARG A 589 -2.29 14.02 46.88
CA ARG A 589 -1.09 13.92 47.77
C ARG A 589 0.18 14.17 46.92
N SER A 590 1.21 14.93 47.30
CA SER A 590 1.41 15.90 48.40
C SER A 590 2.45 16.96 47.97
N LYS A 591 2.29 18.22 48.40
CA LYS A 591 3.36 19.24 48.45
C LYS A 591 3.31 19.90 49.83
N MET A 592 4.45 20.06 50.51
CA MET A 592 4.64 21.05 51.60
C MET A 592 6.11 21.19 52.04
N SER A 593 6.77 22.23 51.54
CA SER A 593 7.71 23.13 52.26
C SER A 593 8.13 24.22 51.27
N LEU A 594 7.55 25.42 51.29
CA LEU A 594 7.87 26.51 52.23
C LEU A 594 9.39 26.75 52.27
N ALA A 595 10.01 27.43 51.30
CA ALA A 595 9.87 28.83 50.86
C ALA A 595 10.56 29.86 51.78
N ARG A 596 11.41 30.71 51.18
CA ARG A 596 11.81 32.03 51.68
C ARG A 596 12.29 32.91 50.52
N VAL A 597 12.15 34.23 50.69
CA VAL A 597 12.49 35.28 49.71
C VAL A 597 13.90 35.80 49.98
N GLY A 598 14.66 36.12 48.93
CA GLY A 598 15.98 36.76 49.09
C GLY A 598 16.76 36.98 47.79
N SER A 599 16.68 38.18 47.24
CA SER A 599 17.69 38.80 46.37
C SER A 599 17.99 40.20 46.97
N PRO A 600 19.10 40.91 46.64
CA PRO A 600 19.90 40.78 45.42
C PRO A 600 21.43 40.99 45.54
N GLN A 601 22.08 41.09 44.37
CA GLN A 601 23.35 41.79 44.05
C GLN A 601 24.74 41.20 44.41
N ASN A 602 25.52 41.04 43.32
CA ASN A 602 26.91 41.46 43.11
C ASN A 602 28.12 40.76 43.79
N ARG A 603 28.95 40.22 42.88
CA ARG A 603 30.42 40.39 42.74
C ARG A 603 31.41 39.46 43.47
N LEU A 604 32.37 39.06 42.63
CA LEU A 604 33.81 38.82 42.85
C LEU A 604 34.31 37.45 43.36
N GLU A 605 35.29 36.98 42.59
CA GLU A 605 36.51 36.23 42.95
C GLU A 605 36.46 34.72 43.31
N SER A 606 37.15 33.97 42.46
CA SER A 606 37.69 32.62 42.70
C SER A 606 38.91 32.65 43.62
N PRO A 607 39.35 31.49 44.17
CA PRO A 607 40.61 30.97 43.64
C PRO A 607 40.74 29.43 43.52
N ARG A 608 41.27 29.02 42.36
CA ARG A 608 42.28 27.96 42.07
C ARG A 608 42.53 26.81 43.08
N ALA A 609 42.43 25.57 42.57
CA ALA A 609 43.60 24.75 42.18
C ALA A 609 43.15 23.69 41.13
N SER A 610 43.79 23.34 39.99
CA SER A 610 45.14 23.49 39.39
C SER A 610 46.17 22.38 39.69
N VAL A 611 47.05 22.09 38.70
CA VAL A 611 48.02 20.94 38.55
C VAL A 611 47.40 19.69 37.90
N LEU A 612 47.98 18.97 36.93
CA LEU A 612 48.82 19.24 35.71
C LEU A 612 48.54 18.04 34.75
N SER A 613 48.47 18.03 33.39
CA SER A 613 48.67 18.97 32.27
C SER A 613 49.92 18.76 31.35
N SER A 614 49.96 17.65 30.59
CA SER A 614 50.80 17.43 29.39
C SER A 614 50.10 16.42 28.46
N GLY A 615 50.02 16.53 27.12
CA GLY A 615 50.73 17.32 26.11
C GLY A 615 50.98 16.36 24.91
N ILE A 616 50.59 16.67 23.67
CA ILE A 616 51.34 17.49 22.70
C ILE A 616 50.41 17.93 21.53
N SER A 617 50.82 19.03 20.88
CA SER A 617 50.18 19.86 19.84
C SER A 617 49.30 19.25 18.73
N ASP A 618 48.27 20.03 18.45
CA ASP A 618 47.58 20.32 17.18
C ASP A 618 48.22 19.91 15.83
N LEU A 619 47.34 19.51 14.92
CA LEU A 619 47.39 19.93 13.51
C LEU A 619 45.98 20.39 13.09
N SER A 620 45.76 21.71 13.02
CA SER A 620 44.47 22.31 12.67
C SER A 620 44.25 22.34 11.15
N ILE A 621 43.18 21.71 10.69
CA ILE A 621 42.60 21.90 9.34
C ILE A 621 41.11 22.23 9.51
N ASP A 622 40.59 23.15 8.70
CA ASP A 622 39.36 23.91 8.97
C ASP A 622 38.11 23.06 9.33
N ASN A 623 37.49 23.41 10.45
CA ASN A 623 36.10 23.06 10.74
C ASN A 623 35.16 23.83 9.80
N ARG A 624 34.93 23.29 8.60
CA ARG A 624 33.74 23.60 7.80
C ARG A 624 32.74 22.47 7.91
N THR A 625 31.66 22.71 8.64
CA THR A 625 30.48 21.84 8.63
C THR A 625 29.97 21.66 7.19
N PRO A 626 29.72 20.43 6.72
CA PRO A 626 28.99 20.22 5.47
C PRO A 626 27.59 20.83 5.60
N ASN A 627 27.30 21.84 4.79
CA ASN A 627 25.99 22.48 4.74
C ASN A 627 24.95 21.44 4.29
N PRO A 628 23.85 21.17 5.02
CA PRO A 628 22.96 20.03 4.76
C PRO A 628 22.17 20.06 3.44
N ALA A 629 22.38 21.08 2.60
CA ALA A 629 21.81 21.18 1.25
C ALA A 629 22.33 20.11 0.27
N TYR A 630 23.51 19.51 0.51
CA TYR A 630 24.18 18.64 -0.47
C TYR A 630 24.10 17.14 -0.12
N MET A 631 22.98 16.50 -0.46
CA MET A 631 22.93 15.05 -0.64
C MET A 631 22.31 14.70 -2.01
N VAL A 632 23.14 14.17 -2.90
CA VAL A 632 22.68 13.53 -4.14
C VAL A 632 22.27 12.10 -3.79
N PRO A 633 21.01 11.67 -4.02
CA PRO A 633 20.59 10.32 -3.68
C PRO A 633 21.24 9.27 -4.59
N ALA A 634 21.33 8.05 -4.08
CA ALA A 634 21.89 6.91 -4.81
C ALA A 634 21.05 6.55 -6.06
N TYR A 635 21.71 5.96 -7.06
CA TYR A 635 21.05 5.39 -8.22
C TYR A 635 20.07 4.29 -7.79
N GLY A 636 18.80 4.39 -8.19
CA GLY A 636 17.81 3.32 -8.03
C GLY A 636 16.41 3.76 -7.58
N SER A 637 16.25 4.96 -7.00
CA SER A 637 14.92 5.45 -6.60
C SER A 637 14.17 6.14 -7.75
N ASP A 638 12.88 5.84 -7.88
CA ASP A 638 12.02 6.49 -8.87
C ASP A 638 11.56 7.90 -8.47
N TYR A 639 11.89 8.34 -7.27
CA TYR A 639 11.62 9.68 -6.77
C TYR A 639 12.47 10.77 -7.45
N LEU A 640 11.91 11.98 -7.45
CA LEU A 640 12.49 13.21 -7.97
C LEU A 640 12.50 14.27 -6.85
N PRO A 641 13.29 15.36 -6.97
CA PRO A 641 13.23 16.47 -6.03
C PRO A 641 11.82 17.07 -5.94
N GLN A 642 11.45 17.63 -4.78
CA GLN A 642 10.08 18.09 -4.50
C GLN A 642 9.53 19.13 -5.50
N ARG A 643 10.39 19.92 -6.16
CA ARG A 643 10.01 20.89 -7.20
C ARG A 643 10.27 20.40 -8.64
N CYS A 644 10.50 19.11 -8.83
CA CYS A 644 10.66 18.47 -10.14
C CYS A 644 9.39 17.70 -10.53
N ALA A 645 8.86 17.95 -11.73
CA ALA A 645 7.78 17.16 -12.32
C ALA A 645 8.19 16.57 -13.68
N VAL A 646 7.50 15.52 -14.12
CA VAL A 646 7.67 14.90 -15.44
C VAL A 646 6.33 14.92 -16.17
N LEU A 647 6.34 14.89 -17.51
CA LEU A 647 5.12 14.60 -18.27
C LEU A 647 4.54 13.24 -17.88
N ASP A 648 3.22 13.13 -17.97
CA ASP A 648 2.51 11.87 -17.71
C ASP A 648 2.74 10.92 -18.90
N GLU A 649 2.92 9.62 -18.64
CA GLU A 649 3.33 8.60 -19.63
C GLU A 649 2.20 8.20 -20.61
N SER A 650 1.61 9.20 -21.27
CA SER A 650 0.65 9.02 -22.34
C SER A 650 1.29 8.41 -23.59
N VAL A 651 0.49 7.65 -24.34
CA VAL A 651 0.90 7.06 -25.63
C VAL A 651 1.33 8.15 -26.62
N GLU A 652 0.68 9.33 -26.60
CA GLU A 652 1.11 10.48 -27.41
C GLU A 652 2.54 10.91 -27.05
N ALA A 653 2.83 11.14 -25.76
CA ALA A 653 4.17 11.53 -25.32
C ALA A 653 5.21 10.47 -25.71
N GLN A 654 4.93 9.20 -25.48
CA GLN A 654 5.81 8.08 -25.85
C GLN A 654 6.12 8.04 -27.36
N MET A 655 5.11 8.21 -28.23
CA MET A 655 5.31 8.27 -29.68
C MET A 655 6.14 9.48 -30.11
N LEU A 656 5.97 10.63 -29.46
CA LEU A 656 6.78 11.82 -29.73
C LEU A 656 8.23 11.65 -29.25
N PHE A 657 8.47 10.94 -28.15
CA PHE A 657 9.82 10.58 -27.70
C PHE A 657 10.53 9.67 -28.71
N CYS A 658 9.85 8.72 -29.32
CA CYS A 658 10.40 7.96 -30.45
C CYS A 658 10.81 8.89 -31.60
N GLY A 659 9.97 9.86 -31.95
CA GLY A 659 10.25 10.83 -33.03
C GLY A 659 11.52 11.67 -32.81
N ILE A 660 11.81 12.14 -31.59
CA ILE A 660 13.05 12.89 -31.33
C ILE A 660 14.30 11.99 -31.14
N ARG A 661 14.10 10.69 -30.94
CA ARG A 661 15.16 9.68 -30.68
C ARG A 661 15.61 8.91 -31.91
N ASP A 662 14.73 8.71 -32.89
CA ASP A 662 15.06 7.99 -34.12
C ASP A 662 16.18 8.73 -34.88
N THR A 663 17.25 8.03 -35.22
CA THR A 663 18.38 8.57 -35.99
C THR A 663 18.03 8.84 -37.46
N ASN A 664 16.89 8.32 -37.94
CA ASN A 664 16.39 8.48 -39.29
C ASN A 664 15.39 9.64 -39.43
N VAL A 665 15.07 10.36 -38.35
CA VAL A 665 14.09 11.46 -38.37
C VAL A 665 14.57 12.63 -39.22
N THR A 666 13.71 13.17 -40.08
CA THR A 666 14.02 14.42 -40.79
C THR A 666 13.93 15.63 -39.85
N PRO A 667 14.69 16.72 -40.08
CA PRO A 667 14.59 17.94 -39.27
C PRO A 667 13.17 18.50 -39.16
N VAL A 668 12.35 18.38 -40.20
CA VAL A 668 10.93 18.80 -40.17
C VAL A 668 10.12 17.96 -39.19
N GLN A 669 10.23 16.62 -39.26
CA GLN A 669 9.55 15.71 -38.33
C GLN A 669 10.03 15.91 -36.89
N TYR A 670 11.35 16.05 -36.68
CA TYR A 670 11.93 16.35 -35.37
C TYR A 670 11.36 17.66 -34.80
N THR A 671 11.28 18.71 -35.63
CA THR A 671 10.72 20.01 -35.25
C THR A 671 9.25 19.87 -34.82
N SER A 672 8.43 19.12 -35.56
CA SER A 672 7.04 18.86 -35.17
C SER A 672 6.93 18.08 -33.86
N CYS A 673 7.74 17.03 -33.65
CA CYS A 673 7.75 16.26 -32.41
C CYS A 673 8.19 17.11 -31.21
N ALA A 674 9.28 17.87 -31.37
CA ALA A 674 9.82 18.75 -30.33
C ALA A 674 8.87 19.90 -29.98
N GLN A 675 8.21 20.53 -30.96
CA GLN A 675 7.18 21.55 -30.73
C GLN A 675 5.97 20.98 -29.97
N ARG A 676 5.51 19.76 -30.32
CA ARG A 676 4.38 19.14 -29.62
C ARG A 676 4.72 18.75 -28.18
N LEU A 677 5.90 18.14 -27.95
CA LEU A 677 6.40 17.86 -26.60
C LEU A 677 6.56 19.13 -25.78
N LEU A 678 7.12 20.20 -26.36
CA LEU A 678 7.28 21.47 -25.65
C LEU A 678 5.93 22.12 -25.32
N SER A 679 4.91 22.00 -26.17
CA SER A 679 3.56 22.46 -25.84
C SER A 679 2.91 21.67 -24.69
N LEU A 680 3.16 20.36 -24.58
CA LEU A 680 2.74 19.57 -23.41
C LEU A 680 3.48 20.02 -22.13
N LEU A 681 4.81 20.23 -22.23
CA LEU A 681 5.64 20.72 -21.13
C LEU A 681 5.23 22.11 -20.65
N VAL A 682 4.99 23.04 -21.57
CA VAL A 682 4.51 24.39 -21.27
C VAL A 682 3.13 24.33 -20.60
N ALA A 683 2.21 23.47 -21.05
CA ALA A 683 0.93 23.29 -20.37
C ALA A 683 1.10 22.82 -18.91
N LYS A 684 2.02 21.88 -18.64
CA LYS A 684 2.34 21.41 -17.28
C LYS A 684 3.16 22.41 -16.44
N ALA A 685 3.81 23.39 -17.06
CA ALA A 685 4.43 24.52 -16.35
C ALA A 685 3.41 25.60 -15.97
N VAL A 686 2.46 25.85 -16.87
CA VAL A 686 1.49 26.94 -16.78
C VAL A 686 0.29 26.58 -15.89
N SER A 687 0.02 25.30 -15.62
CA SER A 687 -0.96 24.84 -14.62
C SER A 687 -0.73 25.43 -13.23
N ASP A 688 0.54 25.61 -12.88
CA ASP A 688 0.99 26.01 -11.55
C ASP A 688 1.25 27.53 -11.43
N PHE A 689 0.89 28.30 -12.45
CA PHE A 689 1.06 29.75 -12.46
C PHE A 689 -0.17 30.46 -11.86
N PRO A 690 0.02 31.54 -11.07
CA PRO A 690 -1.08 32.26 -10.46
C PRO A 690 -2.02 32.85 -11.52
N ILE A 691 -3.28 32.43 -11.46
CA ILE A 691 -4.39 32.90 -12.30
C ILE A 691 -5.34 33.78 -11.50
N ARG A 692 -5.92 34.75 -12.20
CA ARG A 692 -6.99 35.62 -11.73
C ARG A 692 -8.21 35.47 -12.63
N GLU A 693 -9.38 35.58 -12.03
CA GLU A 693 -10.64 35.60 -12.76
C GLU A 693 -10.98 37.02 -13.22
N SER A 694 -11.62 37.14 -14.40
CA SER A 694 -12.01 38.42 -14.99
C SER A 694 -13.33 38.27 -15.72
N ALA A 695 -14.33 39.08 -15.36
CA ALA A 695 -15.60 39.09 -16.08
C ALA A 695 -15.36 39.49 -17.55
N THR A 696 -15.95 38.75 -18.49
CA THR A 696 -15.90 39.02 -19.93
C THR A 696 -17.23 38.58 -20.55
N THR A 697 -17.65 39.22 -21.63
CA THR A 697 -18.91 38.89 -22.33
C THR A 697 -18.61 38.09 -23.59
N SER A 698 -19.35 37.01 -23.84
CA SER A 698 -19.27 36.24 -25.08
C SER A 698 -19.95 36.97 -26.25
N ALA A 699 -19.68 36.54 -27.49
CA ALA A 699 -20.20 37.20 -28.70
C ALA A 699 -21.75 37.22 -28.79
N ASN A 700 -22.43 36.31 -28.07
CA ASN A 700 -23.89 36.27 -27.93
C ASN A 700 -24.42 37.02 -26.68
N GLY A 701 -23.61 37.86 -26.05
CA GLY A 701 -24.05 38.81 -25.02
C GLY A 701 -24.08 38.28 -23.58
N PHE A 702 -23.71 37.02 -23.33
CA PHE A 702 -23.74 36.43 -21.98
C PHE A 702 -22.41 36.68 -21.23
N PRO A 703 -22.45 37.01 -19.92
CA PRO A 703 -21.23 37.14 -19.12
C PRO A 703 -20.67 35.76 -18.74
N PHE A 704 -19.35 35.64 -18.75
CA PHE A 704 -18.62 34.47 -18.24
C PHE A 704 -17.35 34.91 -17.48
N SER A 705 -16.82 34.01 -16.64
CA SER A 705 -15.54 34.25 -15.96
C SER A 705 -14.38 33.79 -16.84
N ALA A 706 -13.63 34.73 -17.39
CA ALA A 706 -12.42 34.47 -18.17
C ALA A 706 -11.19 34.43 -17.25
N ARG A 707 -10.46 33.31 -17.28
CA ARG A 707 -9.21 33.15 -16.52
C ARG A 707 -8.02 33.73 -17.27
N ARG A 708 -7.21 34.51 -16.57
CA ARG A 708 -6.01 35.19 -17.08
C ARG A 708 -4.87 35.03 -16.08
N PHE A 709 -3.62 35.12 -16.53
CA PHE A 709 -2.50 35.14 -15.60
C PHE A 709 -2.50 36.43 -14.77
N GLU A 710 -2.13 36.29 -13.51
CA GLU A 710 -1.89 37.43 -12.61
C GLU A 710 -0.57 38.13 -12.98
N ARG A 711 0.44 37.33 -13.32
CA ARG A 711 1.80 37.74 -13.69
C ARG A 711 2.05 37.62 -15.20
N ALA A 712 3.04 38.35 -15.71
CA ALA A 712 3.51 38.17 -17.10
C ALA A 712 4.40 36.93 -17.21
N ILE A 713 4.54 36.35 -18.41
CA ILE A 713 5.44 35.22 -18.67
C ILE A 713 6.64 35.71 -19.50
N VAL A 714 7.85 35.49 -19.00
CA VAL A 714 9.09 35.73 -19.76
C VAL A 714 9.65 34.39 -20.20
N ALA A 715 9.60 34.12 -21.51
CA ALA A 715 10.19 32.96 -22.14
C ALA A 715 11.69 33.20 -22.40
N VAL A 716 12.55 32.26 -22.00
CA VAL A 716 14.00 32.38 -22.10
C VAL A 716 14.56 31.12 -22.76
N GLY A 717 15.11 31.27 -23.96
CA GLY A 717 15.90 30.20 -24.60
C GLY A 717 17.40 30.36 -24.32
N THR A 718 18.14 29.25 -24.34
CA THR A 718 19.63 29.28 -24.40
C THR A 718 20.19 29.40 -25.82
N SER A 719 19.31 29.33 -26.82
CA SER A 719 19.63 29.50 -28.24
C SER A 719 18.48 30.19 -28.97
N SER A 720 18.71 30.62 -30.23
CA SER A 720 17.66 31.16 -31.09
C SER A 720 16.56 30.14 -31.38
N ALA A 721 16.92 28.87 -31.62
CA ALA A 721 15.98 27.77 -31.79
C ALA A 721 15.19 27.48 -30.50
N GLY A 722 15.85 27.48 -29.34
CA GLY A 722 15.20 27.31 -28.05
C GLY A 722 14.21 28.45 -27.72
N ARG A 723 14.57 29.71 -28.03
CA ARG A 723 13.64 30.85 -27.89
C ARG A 723 12.43 30.67 -28.81
N HIS A 724 12.65 30.39 -30.09
CA HIS A 724 11.55 30.19 -31.06
C HIS A 724 10.61 29.06 -30.63
N ALA A 725 11.16 27.92 -30.21
CA ALA A 725 10.36 26.79 -29.76
C ALA A 725 9.46 27.14 -28.56
N LEU A 726 10.03 27.81 -27.55
CA LEU A 726 9.29 28.18 -26.35
C LEU A 726 8.26 29.29 -26.62
N GLU A 727 8.62 30.28 -27.46
CA GLU A 727 7.71 31.34 -27.94
C GLU A 727 6.52 30.76 -28.71
N HIS A 728 6.78 29.82 -29.62
CA HIS A 728 5.75 29.12 -30.39
C HIS A 728 4.79 28.33 -29.49
N SER A 729 5.30 27.53 -28.54
CA SER A 729 4.47 26.79 -27.59
C SER A 729 3.70 27.66 -26.60
N LEU A 730 4.20 28.88 -26.29
CA LEU A 730 3.49 29.86 -25.46
C LEU A 730 2.49 30.73 -26.23
N SER A 731 2.55 30.77 -27.57
CA SER A 731 1.72 31.67 -28.40
C SER A 731 0.21 31.54 -28.13
N ILE A 732 -0.28 30.32 -27.88
CA ILE A 732 -1.69 30.03 -27.55
C ILE A 732 -2.17 30.70 -26.26
N PHE A 733 -1.24 31.02 -25.35
CA PHE A 733 -1.51 31.65 -24.05
C PHE A 733 -1.47 33.19 -24.09
N SER A 734 -1.15 33.79 -25.24
CA SER A 734 -1.08 35.26 -25.43
C SER A 734 -2.41 35.99 -25.17
N LEU A 735 -3.55 35.30 -25.32
CA LEU A 735 -4.88 35.83 -24.97
C LEU A 735 -5.10 35.89 -23.44
N CYS A 736 -4.40 35.03 -22.68
CA CYS A 736 -4.54 34.88 -21.23
C CYS A 736 -3.57 35.78 -20.44
N GLY A 737 -2.50 36.31 -21.04
CA GLY A 737 -1.58 37.22 -20.35
C GLY A 737 -0.52 37.81 -21.25
N ARG A 738 0.32 38.70 -20.69
CA ARG A 738 1.47 39.26 -21.42
C ARG A 738 2.59 38.23 -21.47
N ILE A 739 3.12 38.00 -22.67
CA ILE A 739 4.23 37.07 -22.91
C ILE A 739 5.32 37.82 -23.68
N SER A 740 6.59 37.58 -23.35
CA SER A 740 7.78 38.13 -24.01
C SER A 740 8.86 37.06 -24.11
N ALA A 741 9.56 36.93 -25.24
CA ALA A 741 10.56 35.89 -25.45
C ALA A 741 11.95 36.44 -25.76
N GLY A 742 12.97 35.98 -25.04
CA GLY A 742 14.36 36.40 -25.18
C GLY A 742 15.38 35.24 -25.12
N VAL A 743 16.66 35.57 -25.21
CA VAL A 743 17.79 34.62 -25.19
C VAL A 743 18.76 34.99 -24.05
N VAL A 744 19.19 34.00 -23.26
CA VAL A 744 20.48 34.08 -22.54
C VAL A 744 21.49 33.24 -23.31
N SER A 745 22.58 33.87 -23.72
CA SER A 745 23.73 33.21 -24.35
C SER A 745 25.00 33.57 -23.58
N PHE A 746 26.08 32.82 -23.78
CA PHE A 746 27.34 33.05 -23.06
C PHE A 746 28.49 33.22 -24.03
N LYS A 747 29.41 34.12 -23.67
CA LYS A 747 30.65 34.38 -24.39
C LYS A 747 31.80 34.23 -23.40
N GLU A 748 32.80 33.44 -23.75
CA GLU A 748 34.05 33.39 -22.98
C GLU A 748 34.81 34.71 -23.12
N GLU A 749 35.14 35.34 -22.00
CA GLU A 749 36.08 36.46 -21.92
C GLU A 749 37.18 36.16 -20.89
N TYR A 750 38.40 36.63 -21.17
CA TYR A 750 39.59 36.28 -20.38
C TYR A 750 39.90 37.38 -19.37
N VAL A 751 39.47 37.18 -18.12
CA VAL A 751 39.65 38.12 -17.03
C VAL A 751 40.99 37.84 -16.33
N LYS A 752 41.83 38.88 -16.20
CA LYS A 752 43.10 38.79 -15.48
C LYS A 752 42.87 38.83 -13.98
N GLN A 753 43.25 37.76 -13.27
CA GLN A 753 43.15 37.66 -11.81
C GLN A 753 44.32 38.41 -11.12
N ALA A 754 44.23 38.57 -9.81
CA ALA A 754 45.17 39.39 -9.02
C ALA A 754 46.60 38.83 -8.94
N ASP A 755 46.77 37.53 -9.19
CA ASP A 755 48.05 36.84 -9.38
C ASP A 755 48.67 37.03 -10.78
N GLY A 756 47.90 37.63 -11.69
CA GLY A 756 48.28 37.87 -13.08
C GLY A 756 47.80 36.80 -14.08
N VAL A 757 47.16 35.72 -13.63
CA VAL A 757 46.66 34.63 -14.48
C VAL A 757 45.41 35.06 -15.24
N LEU A 758 45.32 34.72 -16.53
CA LEU A 758 44.11 34.92 -17.33
C LEU A 758 43.15 33.74 -17.11
N LYS A 759 41.99 33.99 -16.51
CA LYS A 759 40.92 33.01 -16.33
C LYS A 759 39.80 33.28 -17.34
N ALA A 760 39.38 32.25 -18.06
CA ALA A 760 38.17 32.31 -18.87
C ALA A 760 36.92 32.41 -17.97
N VAL A 761 36.02 33.32 -18.31
CA VAL A 761 34.76 33.60 -17.60
C VAL A 761 33.63 33.67 -18.62
N ASN A 762 32.54 32.95 -18.38
CA ASN A 762 31.32 33.05 -19.17
C ASN A 762 30.61 34.37 -18.85
N VAL A 763 30.68 35.33 -19.76
CA VAL A 763 29.95 36.60 -19.67
C VAL A 763 28.57 36.40 -20.33
N PRO A 764 27.46 36.66 -19.60
CA PRO A 764 26.12 36.51 -20.18
C PRO A 764 25.80 37.64 -21.15
N VAL A 765 25.37 37.24 -22.35
CA VAL A 765 24.86 38.10 -23.42
C VAL A 765 23.36 37.85 -23.55
N TYR A 766 22.59 38.91 -23.27
CA TYR A 766 21.13 38.88 -23.20
C TYR A 766 20.51 39.47 -24.48
N GLY A 767 19.62 38.74 -25.13
CA GLY A 767 18.73 39.26 -26.18
C GLY A 767 17.30 39.38 -25.65
N ASP A 768 16.68 40.56 -25.75
CA ASP A 768 15.25 40.82 -25.51
C ASP A 768 14.67 40.38 -24.13
N ILE A 769 15.54 40.21 -23.13
CA ILE A 769 15.14 39.94 -21.74
C ILE A 769 14.95 41.26 -20.98
N PRO A 770 13.77 41.50 -20.36
CA PRO A 770 13.50 42.70 -19.58
C PRO A 770 14.22 42.69 -18.23
N ASP A 771 14.43 43.86 -17.62
CA ASP A 771 15.06 43.97 -16.30
C ASP A 771 14.15 43.53 -15.16
N GLY A 772 14.61 42.55 -14.39
CA GLY A 772 13.95 41.92 -13.24
C GLY A 772 13.80 42.81 -11.99
N SER A 773 13.96 44.13 -12.11
CA SER A 773 13.62 45.13 -11.09
C SER A 773 12.17 45.04 -10.56
N ARG A 774 11.31 44.27 -11.24
CA ARG A 774 9.92 43.94 -10.86
C ARG A 774 9.66 42.43 -10.82
N SER A 775 10.65 41.62 -10.46
CA SER A 775 10.62 40.14 -10.59
C SER A 775 9.44 39.45 -9.92
N GLY A 776 8.85 40.02 -8.86
CA GLY A 776 7.60 39.53 -8.25
C GLY A 776 6.33 39.65 -9.13
N LEU A 777 6.40 40.28 -10.30
CA LEU A 777 5.30 40.45 -11.25
C LEU A 777 5.41 39.57 -12.51
N CYS A 778 6.44 38.74 -12.61
CA CYS A 778 6.70 37.85 -13.76
C CYS A 778 6.93 36.41 -13.30
N ASN A 779 6.56 35.46 -14.15
CA ASN A 779 7.02 34.07 -14.10
C ASN A 779 8.02 33.88 -15.26
N ILE A 780 9.18 33.31 -14.98
CA ILE A 780 10.25 33.10 -15.97
C ILE A 780 10.26 31.64 -16.36
N LEU A 781 10.08 31.35 -17.65
CA LEU A 781 10.10 29.99 -18.19
C LEU A 781 11.37 29.83 -19.03
N VAL A 782 12.29 29.00 -18.59
CA VAL A 782 13.60 28.78 -19.23
C VAL A 782 13.56 27.44 -19.96
N PHE A 783 13.84 27.42 -21.26
CA PHE A 783 13.90 26.18 -22.04
C PHE A 783 15.35 25.76 -22.32
N ILE A 784 15.69 24.56 -21.86
CA ILE A 784 16.97 23.87 -22.11
C ILE A 784 16.63 22.45 -22.56
N ALA A 785 16.87 22.15 -23.83
CA ALA A 785 16.30 20.96 -24.46
C ALA A 785 16.71 19.63 -23.79
N MET A 786 17.96 19.52 -23.31
CA MET A 786 18.44 18.37 -22.55
C MET A 786 19.29 18.81 -21.34
N VAL A 787 19.01 18.24 -20.17
CA VAL A 787 19.70 18.56 -18.90
C VAL A 787 20.65 17.42 -18.52
N GLU A 788 21.87 17.50 -19.03
CA GLU A 788 22.95 16.51 -18.82
C GLU A 788 24.02 16.94 -17.81
N SER A 789 24.09 18.23 -17.46
CA SER A 789 25.00 18.77 -16.43
C SER A 789 24.44 20.03 -15.78
N GLU A 790 25.00 20.44 -14.64
CA GLU A 790 24.58 21.66 -13.93
C GLU A 790 24.98 22.95 -14.66
N ALA A 791 26.09 22.95 -15.39
CA ALA A 791 26.82 24.16 -15.79
C ALA A 791 25.94 25.19 -16.51
N VAL A 792 25.20 24.78 -17.54
CA VAL A 792 24.33 25.67 -18.33
C VAL A 792 23.21 26.27 -17.46
N ILE A 793 22.67 25.51 -16.52
CA ILE A 793 21.58 25.99 -15.64
C ILE A 793 22.13 26.92 -14.56
N CYS A 794 23.28 26.62 -13.97
CA CYS A 794 23.98 27.54 -13.07
C CYS A 794 24.26 28.88 -13.76
N ASP A 795 24.82 28.86 -14.96
CA ASP A 795 25.15 30.07 -15.71
C ASP A 795 23.88 30.88 -16.08
N VAL A 796 22.80 30.23 -16.51
CA VAL A 796 21.52 30.90 -16.84
C VAL A 796 20.83 31.47 -15.60
N VAL A 797 20.76 30.73 -14.50
CA VAL A 797 20.15 31.22 -13.25
C VAL A 797 20.96 32.39 -12.68
N ASN A 798 22.30 32.33 -12.72
CA ASN A 798 23.17 33.44 -12.33
C ASN A 798 22.97 34.68 -13.23
N ALA A 799 22.80 34.51 -14.54
CA ALA A 799 22.51 35.62 -15.45
C ALA A 799 21.13 36.25 -15.18
N LEU A 800 20.11 35.44 -14.92
CA LEU A 800 18.78 35.94 -14.55
C LEU A 800 18.79 36.65 -13.18
N ALA A 801 19.58 36.16 -12.22
CA ALA A 801 19.81 36.81 -10.94
C ALA A 801 20.54 38.17 -11.09
N GLN A 802 21.52 38.29 -11.99
CA GLN A 802 22.15 39.58 -12.34
C GLN A 802 21.15 40.60 -12.91
N ARG A 803 20.11 40.13 -13.61
CA ARG A 803 18.98 40.97 -14.05
C ARG A 803 17.95 41.26 -12.96
N GLY A 804 18.07 40.67 -11.76
CA GLY A 804 17.17 40.88 -10.63
C GLY A 804 16.01 39.88 -10.52
N PHE A 805 16.01 38.79 -11.31
CA PHE A 805 15.02 37.72 -11.16
C PHE A 805 15.36 36.82 -9.98
N GLY A 806 14.40 36.66 -9.07
CA GLY A 806 14.51 35.74 -7.95
C GLY A 806 14.22 34.30 -8.36
N GLU A 807 14.95 33.36 -7.78
CA GLU A 807 14.88 31.93 -8.11
C GLU A 807 13.45 31.35 -8.06
N SER A 808 12.64 31.77 -7.08
CA SER A 808 11.26 31.31 -6.87
C SER A 808 10.24 31.76 -7.92
N CYS A 809 10.62 32.61 -8.89
CA CYS A 809 9.80 32.88 -10.07
C CYS A 809 10.31 32.22 -11.35
N ILE A 810 11.38 31.41 -11.29
CA ILE A 810 11.96 30.69 -12.43
C ILE A 810 11.44 29.25 -12.48
N THR A 811 11.15 28.76 -13.68
CA THR A 811 10.84 27.35 -13.97
C THR A 811 11.67 26.88 -15.17
N ILE A 812 12.48 25.85 -14.98
CA ILE A 812 13.26 25.20 -16.05
C ILE A 812 12.39 24.14 -16.72
N VAL A 813 12.32 24.18 -18.05
CA VAL A 813 11.63 23.21 -18.90
C VAL A 813 12.64 22.51 -19.79
N SER A 814 12.55 21.18 -19.86
CA SER A 814 13.45 20.33 -20.62
C SER A 814 12.71 19.17 -21.29
N ILE A 815 13.18 18.73 -22.46
CA ILE A 815 12.61 17.56 -23.14
C ILE A 815 13.13 16.28 -22.47
N ILE A 816 14.42 16.26 -22.11
CA ILE A 816 15.06 15.15 -21.39
C ILE A 816 15.90 15.70 -20.24
N ALA A 817 15.86 15.06 -19.07
CA ALA A 817 16.75 15.38 -17.95
C ALA A 817 17.36 14.12 -17.33
N VAL A 818 18.59 14.21 -16.83
CA VAL A 818 19.23 13.13 -16.08
C VAL A 818 18.86 13.24 -14.60
N ARG A 819 18.35 12.16 -13.99
CA ARG A 819 17.89 12.13 -12.59
C ARG A 819 18.94 12.69 -11.61
N ALA A 820 20.19 12.26 -11.74
CA ALA A 820 21.31 12.69 -10.89
C ALA A 820 21.79 14.14 -11.14
N VAL A 821 21.31 14.82 -12.18
CA VAL A 821 21.58 16.24 -12.43
C VAL A 821 20.48 17.09 -11.79
N LEU A 822 19.20 16.69 -11.93
CA LEU A 822 18.07 17.36 -11.26
C LEU A 822 18.25 17.43 -9.74
N TRP A 823 18.74 16.37 -9.10
CA TRP A 823 19.02 16.37 -7.66
C TRP A 823 20.14 17.32 -7.24
N ARG A 824 21.20 17.47 -8.04
CA ARG A 824 22.27 18.46 -7.77
C ARG A 824 21.80 19.89 -8.00
N LEU A 825 20.97 20.10 -9.02
CA LEU A 825 20.37 21.39 -9.30
C LEU A 825 19.36 21.83 -8.25
N ALA A 826 18.53 20.92 -7.73
CA ALA A 826 17.63 21.22 -6.61
C ALA A 826 18.36 21.45 -5.28
N ALA A 827 19.58 20.92 -5.12
CA ALA A 827 20.47 21.22 -4.00
C ALA A 827 21.15 22.60 -4.13
N ALA A 828 21.50 23.01 -5.35
CA ALA A 828 22.05 24.33 -5.64
C ALA A 828 20.98 25.44 -5.64
N PHE A 829 19.75 25.10 -6.03
CA PHE A 829 18.62 25.99 -6.24
C PHE A 829 17.32 25.36 -5.66
N PRO A 830 17.02 25.55 -4.35
CA PRO A 830 15.91 24.89 -3.65
C PRO A 830 14.50 25.43 -3.96
N GLU A 831 14.41 26.68 -4.44
CA GLU A 831 13.15 27.33 -4.84
C GLU A 831 12.82 27.10 -6.33
N LEU A 832 13.83 26.82 -7.16
CA LEU A 832 13.71 26.61 -8.59
C LEU A 832 12.83 25.39 -8.93
N ARG A 833 11.87 25.59 -9.85
CA ARG A 833 11.02 24.50 -10.37
C ARG A 833 11.63 23.89 -11.63
N PHE A 834 11.51 22.57 -11.78
CA PHE A 834 11.96 21.83 -12.96
C PHE A 834 10.81 21.00 -13.54
N ILE A 835 10.71 20.97 -14.86
CA ILE A 835 9.75 20.13 -15.59
C ILE A 835 10.50 19.44 -16.74
N ALA A 836 10.48 18.11 -16.75
CA ALA A 836 11.14 17.28 -17.74
C ALA A 836 10.12 16.49 -18.58
N GLY A 837 10.45 16.23 -19.84
CA GLY A 837 9.64 15.35 -20.69
C GLY A 837 9.84 13.88 -20.33
N ALA A 838 11.10 13.45 -20.29
CA ALA A 838 11.53 12.12 -19.86
C ALA A 838 12.76 12.19 -18.93
N ILE A 839 12.94 11.16 -18.11
CA ILE A 839 14.08 11.02 -17.19
C ILE A 839 15.00 9.90 -17.69
N ASP A 840 16.13 10.29 -18.26
CA ASP A 840 17.09 9.36 -18.85
C ASP A 840 18.25 9.01 -17.91
N ARG A 841 18.97 7.95 -18.28
CA ARG A 841 20.16 7.45 -17.57
C ARG A 841 21.43 8.05 -18.18
N THR A 842 22.59 7.72 -17.63
CA THR A 842 23.88 8.12 -18.18
C THR A 842 24.77 6.91 -18.35
N THR A 843 25.08 6.56 -19.60
CA THR A 843 25.90 5.40 -19.97
C THR A 843 27.19 5.90 -20.61
N LYS A 844 28.34 5.48 -20.07
CA LYS A 844 29.69 5.87 -20.56
C LYS A 844 29.87 7.41 -20.71
N GLY A 845 29.25 8.19 -19.82
CA GLY A 845 29.33 9.65 -19.84
C GLY A 845 28.45 10.36 -20.86
N LYS A 846 27.46 9.68 -21.45
CA LYS A 846 26.42 10.29 -22.31
C LYS A 846 25.03 9.97 -21.81
N VAL A 847 24.06 10.85 -22.07
CA VAL A 847 22.64 10.59 -21.81
C VAL A 847 22.17 9.40 -22.67
N ASP A 848 21.44 8.48 -22.05
CA ASP A 848 21.05 7.20 -22.64
C ASP A 848 19.58 6.90 -22.30
N PRO A 849 18.68 6.75 -23.31
CA PRO A 849 18.93 6.81 -24.76
C PRO A 849 19.18 8.22 -25.32
N GLY A 850 18.86 9.30 -24.59
CA GLY A 850 19.05 10.67 -25.05
C GLY A 850 18.08 11.08 -26.17
N MET A 851 18.53 11.96 -27.08
CA MET A 851 17.81 12.43 -28.26
C MET A 851 18.78 12.99 -29.31
N ASN A 852 18.29 13.25 -30.54
CA ASN A 852 19.09 13.97 -31.54
C ASN A 852 19.41 15.42 -31.09
N PRO A 853 20.57 16.01 -31.47
CA PRO A 853 20.96 17.34 -30.99
C PRO A 853 20.00 18.45 -31.42
N PHE A 854 19.36 19.10 -30.45
CA PHE A 854 18.26 20.05 -30.67
C PHE A 854 18.57 21.14 -31.69
N ASP A 855 19.62 21.95 -31.48
CA ASP A 855 19.96 23.07 -32.35
C ASP A 855 20.48 22.67 -33.75
N LYS A 856 20.59 21.36 -34.04
CA LYS A 856 20.93 20.84 -35.38
C LYS A 856 19.73 20.27 -36.13
N PHE A 857 18.72 19.79 -35.41
CA PHE A 857 17.53 19.16 -35.99
C PHE A 857 16.27 20.02 -35.87
N TYR A 858 16.23 21.00 -34.98
CA TYR A 858 15.14 21.96 -34.87
C TYR A 858 15.28 23.05 -35.94
N CYS A 859 14.34 23.09 -36.89
CA CYS A 859 14.24 24.15 -37.87
C CYS A 859 13.51 25.36 -37.27
N VAL A 860 14.17 26.51 -37.21
CA VAL A 860 13.49 27.80 -37.10
C VAL A 860 12.92 28.14 -38.49
N PRO A 861 11.62 28.46 -38.62
CA PRO A 861 10.99 28.89 -39.88
C PRO A 861 11.52 30.22 -40.43
#